data_AF-A0A8E6B6S3-F1
#
_entry.id   AF-A0A8E6B6S3-F1
#
_cell.length_a   1.000
_cell.length_b   1.000
_cell.length_c   1.000
_cell.angle_alpha   90.00
_cell.angle_beta   90.00
_cell.angle_gamma   90.00
#
_symmetry.space_group_name_H-M   'P 1'
#
loop_
_entity.id
_entity.type
_entity.pdbx_description
1 polymer ?
#
loop_
_entity_poly.entity_id
_entity_poly.type
_entity_poly.pdbx_seq_one_letter_code
_entity_poly.pdbx_strand_id
1 'polypeptide(L)'
;MRKRIVPTFETLHERNPASSIQLVSGLLTIIGTEGADRILISRDAIGRIVVSESGHLSYFQNSQVQKIEVDTGAGNDLVSIAKSVTQPATITGTSGIKLFQAGGGPTTIIGGTGKNKLVGGAGANTIETSGGSNLVVGGTGSNSITAVAGQSTIQRVTPSDSITSNSTNNILVNYPTGTVAANGANTVLTQTDVQAILQRASQVSSSNNAIIAIVDRNGTILGVRVESGVDPAILDNTTSLTFAIDGAVSLARTAAYFSNDQAPLTSRTVGFISQSTITQREVDANPDIADQNSTAYGPGYVAPVESGGHYPPGIANTPEVDLFGIEHSNRDSSYNAGTYVVNGQVVPADRFNIDPNYVPAGQALVTPDSYGYVSGILPQAQNRGIATLPGGVPIYKDYGGSSRELVGGIGVFFPGKTGFATEENSSLSATYNPNKPDLSLQAEYIALAAVSSSFLGGTTPTLKTISSVPLENVTSLSQITNLQISLGGITLNIFGPGGVNGIYTLIGYGQTLGTSVAEGTDMKVDTGGDLYLSGKPVPSGWLVLPHNGVGITGAQAQQIIVNGINQANQTRSAIRLPLNSTAKMVLAVTDQEGNVVALYRMPDATVFSLDIAVAKARNVMYYDDPTQLQPIDQVPGIPAGTAFTNRTFRYLALPRFPSAVDGTPPGPFSIFNDGGSNLATGLTVGSPLPASAFQSVYGYDSFHPHTNFRQTANPKNQNGVVFFPGSSPLYQYWQGKSTLAGGFGVSGDGVDEDDLVSSVGVSSMPVPTNIVMADQTYYKGVRLPYSKYDRNATGGVVG
;
A
#
# COMPACT_ATOMS: atom_id res chain seq x y z
N MET A 1 -59.28 40.89 -67.22
CA MET A 1 -59.00 40.46 -65.83
C MET A 1 -58.36 39.08 -65.87
N ARG A 2 -57.05 38.97 -65.62
CA ARG A 2 -56.33 37.68 -65.59
C ARG A 2 -56.44 37.07 -64.18
N LYS A 3 -57.12 35.93 -64.06
CA LYS A 3 -57.27 35.16 -62.81
C LYS A 3 -55.95 34.46 -62.48
N ARG A 4 -55.37 34.77 -61.32
CA ARG A 4 -54.20 34.13 -60.75
C ARG A 4 -54.60 32.73 -60.25
N ILE A 5 -54.03 31.68 -60.84
CA ILE A 5 -54.12 30.31 -60.31
C ILE A 5 -53.01 30.18 -59.27
N VAL A 6 -53.38 29.86 -58.02
CA VAL A 6 -52.45 29.49 -56.95
C VAL A 6 -52.54 27.96 -56.82
N PRO A 7 -51.43 27.20 -56.94
CA PRO A 7 -51.44 25.78 -56.66
C PRO A 7 -51.60 25.57 -55.14
N THR A 8 -52.57 24.74 -54.74
CA THR A 8 -52.59 24.15 -53.41
C THR A 8 -51.56 23.03 -53.37
N PHE A 9 -50.50 23.21 -52.58
CA PHE A 9 -49.63 22.12 -52.17
C PHE A 9 -50.29 21.43 -50.96
N GLU A 10 -50.63 20.15 -51.09
CA GLU A 10 -50.88 19.31 -49.91
C GLU A 10 -49.54 19.08 -49.21
N THR A 11 -49.52 19.30 -47.89
CA THR A 11 -48.39 18.96 -47.03
C THR A 11 -48.35 17.45 -46.88
N LEU A 12 -47.21 16.84 -47.20
CA LEU A 12 -46.95 15.43 -46.88
C LEU A 12 -47.16 15.24 -45.37
N HIS A 13 -48.04 14.33 -44.97
CA HIS A 13 -48.16 13.90 -43.58
C HIS A 13 -46.78 13.45 -43.06
N GLU A 14 -46.41 13.90 -41.85
CA GLU A 14 -45.32 13.30 -41.08
C GLU A 14 -45.57 11.79 -40.99
N ARG A 15 -44.70 11.01 -41.64
CA ARG A 15 -44.62 9.58 -41.39
C ARG A 15 -43.92 9.38 -40.06
N ASN A 16 -44.68 9.41 -38.97
CA ASN A 16 -44.22 8.80 -37.74
C ASN A 16 -44.11 7.28 -38.04
N PRO A 17 -42.92 6.66 -38.04
CA PRO A 17 -42.82 5.23 -38.32
C PRO A 17 -43.67 4.49 -37.30
N ALA A 18 -44.65 3.72 -37.78
CA ALA A 18 -45.41 2.83 -36.91
C ALA A 18 -44.44 1.81 -36.30
N SER A 19 -44.67 1.45 -35.04
CA SER A 19 -43.91 0.37 -34.44
C SER A 19 -44.03 -0.89 -35.29
N SER A 20 -42.95 -1.65 -35.43
CA SER A 20 -42.93 -2.82 -36.30
C SER A 20 -42.12 -3.96 -35.70
N ILE A 21 -42.66 -5.17 -35.83
CA ILE A 21 -41.99 -6.40 -35.38
C ILE A 21 -41.89 -7.33 -36.60
N GLN A 22 -40.69 -7.69 -37.01
CA GLN A 22 -40.45 -8.53 -38.18
C GLN A 22 -39.32 -9.54 -37.96
N LEU A 23 -39.49 -10.75 -38.48
CA LEU A 23 -38.45 -11.77 -38.50
C LEU A 23 -38.03 -12.03 -39.95
N VAL A 24 -36.81 -11.62 -40.30
CA VAL A 24 -36.25 -11.78 -41.66
C VAL A 24 -34.90 -12.48 -41.55
N SER A 25 -34.76 -13.63 -42.22
CA SER A 25 -33.49 -14.37 -42.32
C SER A 25 -32.77 -14.61 -40.97
N GLY A 26 -33.53 -14.86 -39.89
CA GLY A 26 -32.96 -15.11 -38.56
C GLY A 26 -32.84 -13.88 -37.65
N LEU A 27 -33.04 -12.67 -38.18
CA LEU A 27 -33.02 -11.42 -37.41
C LEU A 27 -34.43 -11.01 -37.02
N LEU A 28 -34.71 -10.96 -35.72
CA LEU A 28 -35.95 -10.41 -35.17
C LEU A 28 -35.75 -8.91 -34.88
N THR A 29 -36.31 -8.06 -35.73
CA THR A 29 -36.26 -6.61 -35.62
C THR A 29 -37.54 -6.07 -34.97
N ILE A 30 -37.38 -5.24 -33.96
CA ILE A 30 -38.45 -4.53 -33.23
C ILE A 30 -38.11 -3.04 -33.28
N ILE A 31 -38.94 -2.26 -33.96
CA ILE A 31 -38.79 -0.80 -34.07
C ILE A 31 -39.93 -0.17 -33.27
N GLY A 32 -39.59 0.64 -32.28
CA GLY A 32 -40.50 1.45 -31.47
C GLY A 32 -40.97 2.71 -32.19
N THR A 33 -41.60 3.60 -31.44
CA THR A 33 -42.10 4.90 -31.89
C THR A 33 -41.21 6.04 -31.39
N GLU A 34 -41.55 7.29 -31.70
CA GLU A 34 -40.93 8.45 -31.03
C GLU A 34 -41.47 8.69 -29.61
N GLY A 35 -42.52 7.95 -29.22
CA GLY A 35 -43.21 8.04 -27.94
C GLY A 35 -42.59 7.13 -26.86
N ALA A 36 -43.36 6.85 -25.81
CA ALA A 36 -42.94 5.91 -24.76
C ALA A 36 -43.36 4.49 -25.13
N ASP A 37 -42.39 3.60 -25.33
CA ASP A 37 -42.64 2.20 -25.68
C ASP A 37 -42.38 1.25 -24.51
N ARG A 38 -43.15 0.14 -24.48
CA ARG A 38 -42.93 -0.95 -23.53
C ARG A 38 -42.80 -2.27 -24.28
N ILE A 39 -41.56 -2.76 -24.37
CA ILE A 39 -41.19 -3.97 -25.10
C ILE A 39 -40.68 -5.02 -24.12
N LEU A 40 -41.36 -6.15 -24.03
CA LEU A 40 -40.98 -7.29 -23.18
C LEU A 40 -40.71 -8.50 -24.08
N ILE A 41 -39.54 -9.11 -23.94
CA ILE A 41 -39.15 -10.30 -24.70
C ILE A 41 -38.93 -11.46 -23.74
N SER A 42 -39.63 -12.57 -23.96
CA SER A 42 -39.59 -13.73 -23.06
C SER A 42 -39.65 -15.05 -23.82
N ARG A 43 -39.55 -16.18 -23.09
CA ARG A 43 -39.90 -17.51 -23.60
C ARG A 43 -41.19 -18.01 -22.96
N ASP A 44 -42.10 -18.54 -23.77
CA ASP A 44 -43.30 -19.22 -23.26
C ASP A 44 -43.01 -20.66 -22.78
N ALA A 45 -44.03 -21.33 -22.25
CA ALA A 45 -43.91 -22.68 -21.69
C ALA A 45 -43.49 -23.74 -22.72
N ILE A 46 -43.70 -23.49 -24.02
CA ILE A 46 -43.27 -24.39 -25.10
C ILE A 46 -41.97 -23.91 -25.77
N GLY A 47 -41.32 -22.90 -25.20
CA GLY A 47 -40.00 -22.42 -25.59
C GLY A 47 -39.97 -21.43 -26.77
N ARG A 48 -41.11 -20.92 -27.25
CA ARG A 48 -41.15 -19.87 -28.30
C ARG A 48 -40.71 -18.52 -27.74
N ILE A 49 -40.10 -17.69 -28.58
CA ILE A 49 -39.84 -16.28 -28.26
C ILE A 49 -41.15 -15.52 -28.37
N VAL A 50 -41.52 -14.83 -27.28
CA VAL A 50 -42.71 -13.98 -27.21
C VAL A 50 -42.25 -12.54 -27.05
N VAL A 51 -42.67 -11.69 -27.98
CA VAL A 51 -42.49 -10.23 -27.91
C VAL A 51 -43.83 -9.62 -27.52
N SER A 52 -43.85 -8.86 -26.43
CA SER A 52 -44.96 -8.01 -26.05
C SER A 52 -44.59 -6.56 -26.28
N GLU A 53 -45.33 -5.87 -27.14
CA GLU A 53 -45.20 -4.44 -27.37
C GLU A 53 -46.52 -3.77 -26.97
N SER A 54 -46.49 -2.94 -25.94
CA SER A 54 -47.67 -2.19 -25.46
C SER A 54 -48.94 -3.06 -25.26
N GLY A 55 -48.75 -4.34 -24.91
CA GLY A 55 -49.82 -5.32 -24.67
C GLY A 55 -50.17 -6.22 -25.86
N HIS A 56 -49.66 -5.95 -27.06
CA HIS A 56 -49.79 -6.84 -28.22
C HIS A 56 -48.74 -7.95 -28.18
N LEU A 57 -49.10 -9.19 -28.52
CA LEU A 57 -48.22 -10.36 -28.45
C LEU A 57 -47.90 -10.93 -29.82
N SER A 58 -46.61 -11.07 -30.11
CA SER A 58 -46.06 -11.74 -31.29
C SER A 58 -45.25 -12.96 -30.88
N TYR A 59 -45.34 -14.05 -31.66
CA TYR A 59 -44.73 -15.34 -31.35
C TYR A 59 -43.80 -15.80 -32.46
N PHE A 60 -42.58 -16.22 -32.10
CA PHE A 60 -41.57 -16.69 -33.04
C PHE A 60 -40.99 -18.03 -32.57
N GLN A 61 -40.74 -18.96 -33.50
CA GLN A 61 -40.06 -20.20 -33.16
C GLN A 61 -38.63 -19.89 -32.73
N ASN A 62 -38.20 -20.45 -31.60
CA ASN A 62 -36.87 -20.18 -31.05
C ASN A 62 -35.75 -20.58 -32.02
N SER A 63 -35.95 -21.63 -32.82
CA SER A 63 -35.01 -22.09 -33.84
C SER A 63 -34.88 -21.14 -35.04
N GLN A 64 -35.85 -20.24 -35.24
CA GLN A 64 -35.83 -19.26 -36.33
C GLN A 64 -35.22 -17.93 -35.92
N VAL A 65 -34.99 -17.67 -34.62
CA VAL A 65 -34.41 -16.40 -34.14
C VAL A 65 -32.94 -16.62 -33.80
N GLN A 66 -32.05 -16.06 -34.62
CA GLN A 66 -30.60 -16.09 -34.44
C GLN A 66 -30.08 -14.84 -33.71
N LYS A 67 -30.71 -13.67 -33.95
CA LYS A 67 -30.36 -12.39 -33.31
C LYS A 67 -31.62 -11.56 -33.10
N ILE A 68 -31.62 -10.73 -32.06
CA ILE A 68 -32.70 -9.79 -31.74
C ILE A 68 -32.16 -8.36 -31.87
N GLU A 69 -32.91 -7.46 -32.48
CA GLU A 69 -32.58 -6.04 -32.60
C GLU A 69 -33.79 -5.20 -32.20
N VAL A 70 -33.60 -4.36 -31.20
CA VAL A 70 -34.62 -3.45 -30.66
C VAL A 70 -34.11 -2.03 -30.82
N ASP A 71 -34.80 -1.21 -31.59
CA ASP A 71 -34.58 0.23 -31.67
C ASP A 71 -35.81 0.93 -31.13
N THR A 72 -35.68 1.62 -30.00
CA THR A 72 -36.81 2.32 -29.36
C THR A 72 -36.92 3.78 -29.76
N GLY A 73 -35.98 4.32 -30.55
CA GLY A 73 -36.04 5.72 -30.94
C GLY A 73 -35.96 6.72 -29.76
N ALA A 74 -36.72 7.81 -29.87
CA ALA A 74 -36.82 8.86 -28.84
C ALA A 74 -37.77 8.43 -27.69
N GLY A 75 -38.14 9.33 -26.78
CA GLY A 75 -39.13 9.02 -25.75
C GLY A 75 -38.61 8.22 -24.53
N ASN A 76 -39.52 7.86 -23.62
CA ASN A 76 -39.19 7.18 -22.37
C ASN A 76 -39.56 5.69 -22.48
N ASP A 77 -38.58 4.82 -22.68
CA ASP A 77 -38.83 3.44 -23.07
C ASP A 77 -38.42 2.43 -22.03
N LEU A 78 -39.13 1.31 -22.04
CA LEU A 78 -38.80 0.12 -21.28
C LEU A 78 -38.58 -1.05 -22.23
N VAL A 79 -37.37 -1.62 -22.21
CA VAL A 79 -37.05 -2.88 -22.87
C VAL A 79 -36.57 -3.88 -21.83
N SER A 80 -37.22 -5.04 -21.75
CA SER A 80 -36.80 -6.11 -20.85
C SER A 80 -36.77 -7.45 -21.58
N ILE A 81 -35.58 -8.02 -21.69
CA ILE A 81 -35.35 -9.36 -22.23
C ILE A 81 -35.18 -10.33 -21.06
N ALA A 82 -36.01 -11.37 -21.00
CA ALA A 82 -35.94 -12.37 -19.94
C ALA A 82 -34.63 -13.18 -20.00
N LYS A 83 -34.11 -13.58 -18.83
CA LYS A 83 -32.88 -14.39 -18.71
C LYS A 83 -32.92 -15.70 -19.50
N SER A 84 -34.10 -16.27 -19.73
CA SER A 84 -34.29 -17.49 -20.52
C SER A 84 -34.09 -17.29 -22.03
N VAL A 85 -34.01 -16.05 -22.51
CA VAL A 85 -33.70 -15.72 -23.90
C VAL A 85 -32.18 -15.60 -24.05
N THR A 86 -31.57 -16.55 -24.77
CA THR A 86 -30.11 -16.69 -24.90
C THR A 86 -29.56 -16.20 -26.25
N GLN A 87 -30.44 -15.75 -27.15
CA GLN A 87 -30.05 -15.15 -28.42
C GLN A 87 -29.22 -13.87 -28.20
N PRO A 88 -28.19 -13.62 -29.01
CA PRO A 88 -27.53 -12.31 -29.04
C PRO A 88 -28.53 -11.20 -29.34
N ALA A 89 -28.36 -10.05 -28.71
CA ALA A 89 -29.28 -8.92 -28.86
C ALA A 89 -28.57 -7.57 -29.03
N THR A 90 -29.23 -6.64 -29.71
CA THR A 90 -28.88 -5.21 -29.71
C THR A 90 -30.10 -4.41 -29.25
N ILE A 91 -29.93 -3.53 -28.26
CA ILE A 91 -30.96 -2.62 -27.75
C ILE A 91 -30.43 -1.19 -27.88
N THR A 92 -31.11 -0.36 -28.66
CA THR A 92 -30.70 1.02 -28.95
C THR A 92 -31.84 1.99 -28.64
N GLY A 93 -31.49 3.14 -28.06
CA GLY A 93 -32.35 4.30 -27.93
C GLY A 93 -31.56 5.59 -28.17
N THR A 94 -32.25 6.70 -28.46
CA THR A 94 -31.62 7.98 -28.82
C THR A 94 -31.69 9.04 -27.71
N SER A 95 -32.89 9.52 -27.37
CA SER A 95 -33.11 10.54 -26.34
C SER A 95 -34.27 10.15 -25.42
N GLY A 96 -34.29 10.70 -24.22
CA GLY A 96 -35.28 10.39 -23.18
C GLY A 96 -34.74 9.40 -22.13
N ILE A 97 -35.60 8.96 -21.21
CA ILE A 97 -35.21 8.03 -20.14
C ILE A 97 -35.38 6.59 -20.63
N LYS A 98 -34.29 5.84 -20.71
CA LYS A 98 -34.31 4.43 -21.10
C LYS A 98 -34.15 3.50 -19.90
N LEU A 99 -35.04 2.52 -19.77
CA LEU A 99 -34.95 1.40 -18.83
C LEU A 99 -34.72 0.11 -19.62
N PHE A 100 -33.46 -0.25 -19.82
CA PHE A 100 -33.07 -1.42 -20.62
C PHE A 100 -32.49 -2.53 -19.77
N GLN A 101 -32.97 -3.76 -20.01
CA GLN A 101 -32.49 -4.97 -19.36
C GLN A 101 -32.21 -6.07 -20.39
N ALA A 102 -30.96 -6.53 -20.41
CA ALA A 102 -30.50 -7.64 -21.24
C ALA A 102 -30.88 -9.03 -20.67
N GLY A 103 -30.90 -10.01 -21.58
CA GLY A 103 -31.30 -11.40 -21.31
C GLY A 103 -30.14 -12.32 -20.93
N GLY A 104 -30.22 -13.58 -21.35
CA GLY A 104 -29.17 -14.58 -21.12
C GLY A 104 -28.03 -14.55 -22.14
N GLY A 105 -28.26 -14.01 -23.34
CA GLY A 105 -27.28 -13.95 -24.43
C GLY A 105 -26.40 -12.68 -24.41
N PRO A 106 -25.30 -12.66 -25.20
CA PRO A 106 -24.49 -11.45 -25.37
C PRO A 106 -25.31 -10.29 -25.91
N THR A 107 -25.23 -9.11 -25.29
CA THR A 107 -26.11 -7.98 -25.64
C THR A 107 -25.33 -6.68 -25.78
N THR A 108 -25.58 -5.94 -26.87
CA THR A 108 -25.16 -4.54 -26.99
C THR A 108 -26.30 -3.62 -26.54
N ILE A 109 -26.05 -2.73 -25.59
CA ILE A 109 -27.01 -1.78 -25.04
C ILE A 109 -26.49 -0.36 -25.27
N ILE A 110 -27.24 0.45 -26.02
CA ILE A 110 -26.94 1.88 -26.26
C ILE A 110 -28.12 2.69 -25.74
N GLY A 111 -27.94 3.34 -24.58
CA GLY A 111 -29.02 4.08 -23.92
C GLY A 111 -29.30 5.46 -24.50
N GLY A 112 -28.38 6.01 -25.30
CA GLY A 112 -28.49 7.38 -25.80
C GLY A 112 -28.34 8.46 -24.72
N THR A 113 -28.85 9.65 -25.02
CA THR A 113 -28.88 10.81 -24.11
C THR A 113 -30.04 10.70 -23.11
N GLY A 114 -29.85 11.19 -21.88
CA GLY A 114 -30.89 11.19 -20.86
C GLY A 114 -30.43 10.58 -19.53
N LYS A 115 -31.39 10.32 -18.62
CA LYS A 115 -31.14 9.68 -17.32
C LYS A 115 -31.46 8.19 -17.41
N ASN A 116 -30.53 7.37 -17.86
CA ASN A 116 -30.83 5.98 -18.22
C ASN A 116 -30.55 4.99 -17.09
N LYS A 117 -31.26 3.86 -17.10
CA LYS A 117 -30.95 2.67 -16.30
C LYS A 117 -30.70 1.50 -17.25
N LEU A 118 -29.45 1.08 -17.33
CA LEU A 118 -28.99 0.03 -18.24
C LEU A 118 -28.50 -1.17 -17.42
N VAL A 119 -29.10 -2.33 -17.64
CA VAL A 119 -28.81 -3.55 -16.88
C VAL A 119 -28.34 -4.65 -17.83
N GLY A 120 -27.07 -5.00 -17.71
CA GLY A 120 -26.47 -6.14 -18.37
C GLY A 120 -27.02 -7.46 -17.84
N GLY A 121 -26.99 -8.47 -18.71
CA GLY A 121 -27.58 -9.78 -18.50
C GLY A 121 -26.58 -10.81 -17.99
N ALA A 122 -26.86 -12.08 -18.27
CA ALA A 122 -25.95 -13.17 -17.92
C ALA A 122 -24.81 -13.36 -18.93
N GLY A 123 -25.02 -12.98 -20.20
CA GLY A 123 -24.02 -13.04 -21.26
C GLY A 123 -22.99 -11.91 -21.17
N ALA A 124 -21.99 -11.93 -22.06
CA ALA A 124 -21.03 -10.85 -22.22
C ALA A 124 -21.69 -9.64 -22.89
N ASN A 125 -21.73 -8.49 -22.22
CA ASN A 125 -22.50 -7.33 -22.71
C ASN A 125 -21.59 -6.16 -23.08
N THR A 126 -21.97 -5.40 -24.10
CA THR A 126 -21.38 -4.09 -24.41
C THR A 126 -22.39 -3.02 -24.04
N ILE A 127 -22.08 -2.13 -23.10
CA ILE A 127 -23.00 -1.11 -22.58
C ILE A 127 -22.40 0.28 -22.82
N GLU A 128 -23.15 1.15 -23.50
CA GLU A 128 -22.75 2.51 -23.82
C GLU A 128 -23.79 3.53 -23.36
N THR A 129 -23.30 4.62 -22.75
CA THR A 129 -24.11 5.78 -22.36
C THR A 129 -23.54 7.05 -22.99
N SER A 130 -24.39 7.92 -23.55
CA SER A 130 -23.97 9.19 -24.15
C SER A 130 -24.55 10.40 -23.38
N GLY A 131 -23.88 10.77 -22.29
CA GLY A 131 -24.22 11.95 -21.46
C GLY A 131 -25.32 11.69 -20.41
N GLY A 132 -25.71 12.75 -19.69
CA GLY A 132 -26.70 12.67 -18.60
C GLY A 132 -26.22 11.94 -17.35
N SER A 133 -27.16 11.58 -16.46
CA SER A 133 -26.85 10.83 -15.24
C SER A 133 -27.38 9.40 -15.28
N ASN A 134 -26.51 8.42 -15.47
CA ASN A 134 -26.94 7.05 -15.75
C ASN A 134 -26.70 6.10 -14.57
N LEU A 135 -27.50 5.05 -14.48
CA LEU A 135 -27.25 3.88 -13.64
C LEU A 135 -26.93 2.69 -14.54
N VAL A 136 -25.70 2.22 -14.49
CA VAL A 136 -25.24 1.04 -15.24
C VAL A 136 -25.02 -0.12 -14.29
N VAL A 137 -25.57 -1.28 -14.63
CA VAL A 137 -25.35 -2.55 -13.91
C VAL A 137 -24.68 -3.52 -14.86
N GLY A 138 -23.44 -3.94 -14.59
CA GLY A 138 -22.64 -4.76 -15.51
C GLY A 138 -23.28 -6.11 -15.86
N GLY A 139 -23.81 -6.81 -14.86
CA GLY A 139 -24.37 -8.16 -15.02
C GLY A 139 -23.40 -9.22 -14.48
N THR A 140 -23.52 -10.47 -14.94
CA THR A 140 -22.65 -11.57 -14.47
C THR A 140 -21.65 -12.07 -15.51
N GLY A 141 -21.82 -11.72 -16.78
CA GLY A 141 -20.84 -12.04 -17.82
C GLY A 141 -19.67 -11.05 -17.82
N SER A 142 -18.72 -11.23 -18.74
CA SER A 142 -17.62 -10.28 -18.97
C SER A 142 -18.09 -9.13 -19.85
N ASN A 143 -18.11 -7.92 -19.31
CA ASN A 143 -18.78 -6.78 -19.92
C ASN A 143 -17.79 -5.71 -20.39
N SER A 144 -18.14 -5.01 -21.47
CA SER A 144 -17.47 -3.79 -21.92
C SER A 144 -18.37 -2.59 -21.66
N ILE A 145 -17.99 -1.70 -20.75
CA ILE A 145 -18.82 -0.55 -20.35
C ILE A 145 -18.11 0.76 -20.74
N THR A 146 -18.79 1.60 -21.52
CA THR A 146 -18.30 2.92 -21.95
C THR A 146 -19.22 4.01 -21.42
N ALA A 147 -18.71 4.83 -20.50
CA ALA A 147 -19.42 5.93 -19.85
C ALA A 147 -18.53 7.18 -19.77
N VAL A 148 -18.20 7.75 -20.93
CA VAL A 148 -17.21 8.84 -21.05
C VAL A 148 -17.79 10.24 -20.88
N ALA A 149 -19.11 10.40 -20.92
CA ALA A 149 -19.79 11.71 -20.79
C ALA A 149 -20.88 11.69 -19.72
N GLY A 150 -21.04 12.80 -18.99
CA GLY A 150 -22.00 12.93 -17.88
C GLY A 150 -21.53 12.27 -16.58
N GLN A 151 -22.42 12.21 -15.57
CA GLN A 151 -22.16 11.64 -14.25
C GLN A 151 -22.97 10.36 -14.06
N SER A 152 -22.31 9.21 -14.12
CA SER A 152 -22.93 7.89 -14.02
C SER A 152 -22.54 7.15 -12.76
N THR A 153 -23.44 6.32 -12.26
CA THR A 153 -23.16 5.30 -11.24
C THR A 153 -23.05 3.94 -11.94
N ILE A 154 -21.89 3.30 -11.86
CA ILE A 154 -21.64 1.98 -12.44
C ILE A 154 -21.51 1.00 -11.29
N GLN A 155 -22.33 -0.05 -11.25
CA GLN A 155 -22.39 -0.98 -10.12
C GLN A 155 -22.43 -2.45 -10.57
N ARG A 156 -22.11 -3.35 -9.63
CA ARG A 156 -22.10 -4.81 -9.84
C ARG A 156 -21.22 -5.25 -11.02
N VAL A 157 -20.07 -4.60 -11.17
CA VAL A 157 -19.03 -4.99 -12.13
C VAL A 157 -18.13 -6.07 -11.52
N THR A 158 -17.58 -6.92 -12.39
CA THR A 158 -16.71 -8.05 -12.05
C THR A 158 -15.27 -7.80 -12.50
N PRO A 159 -14.27 -8.54 -12.01
CA PRO A 159 -12.88 -8.43 -12.49
C PRO A 159 -12.68 -8.72 -13.98
N SER A 160 -13.63 -9.38 -14.65
CA SER A 160 -13.58 -9.65 -16.09
C SER A 160 -14.17 -8.52 -16.95
N ASP A 161 -14.67 -7.45 -16.33
CA ASP A 161 -15.26 -6.31 -17.05
C ASP A 161 -14.18 -5.29 -17.44
N SER A 162 -14.30 -4.73 -18.64
CA SER A 162 -13.51 -3.57 -19.09
C SER A 162 -14.37 -2.31 -19.03
N ILE A 163 -13.91 -1.28 -18.31
CA ILE A 163 -14.66 -0.02 -18.11
C ILE A 163 -13.85 1.17 -18.63
N THR A 164 -14.44 1.94 -19.53
CA THR A 164 -13.93 3.24 -19.98
C THR A 164 -14.84 4.35 -19.42
N SER A 165 -14.33 5.15 -18.47
CA SER A 165 -15.12 6.16 -17.74
C SER A 165 -14.38 7.49 -17.53
N ASN A 166 -15.12 8.57 -17.25
CA ASN A 166 -14.55 9.86 -16.81
C ASN A 166 -14.45 9.97 -15.27
N SER A 167 -13.76 11.01 -14.77
CA SER A 167 -13.50 11.24 -13.34
C SER A 167 -14.70 11.65 -12.49
N THR A 168 -15.85 11.99 -13.11
CA THR A 168 -17.05 12.42 -12.39
C THR A 168 -18.00 11.26 -12.05
N ASN A 169 -17.71 10.06 -12.57
CA ASN A 169 -18.51 8.87 -12.36
C ASN A 169 -18.21 8.20 -11.01
N ASN A 170 -19.24 7.59 -10.41
CA ASN A 170 -19.10 6.74 -9.23
C ASN A 170 -19.11 5.27 -9.65
N ILE A 171 -17.98 4.57 -9.48
CA ILE A 171 -17.87 3.15 -9.78
C ILE A 171 -17.99 2.36 -8.47
N LEU A 172 -19.20 1.86 -8.21
CA LEU A 172 -19.52 0.99 -7.10
C LEU A 172 -19.10 -0.44 -7.45
N VAL A 173 -17.81 -0.69 -7.29
CA VAL A 173 -17.24 -2.01 -7.52
C VAL A 173 -17.69 -2.96 -6.41
N ASN A 174 -18.50 -3.97 -6.73
CA ASN A 174 -18.76 -5.05 -5.75
C ASN A 174 -17.53 -5.94 -5.54
N TYR A 175 -16.54 -5.84 -6.44
CA TYR A 175 -15.34 -6.67 -6.50
C TYR A 175 -14.23 -5.90 -7.22
N PRO A 176 -13.13 -5.48 -6.56
CA PRO A 176 -12.11 -4.61 -7.17
C PRO A 176 -11.75 -5.12 -8.56
N THR A 177 -11.80 -4.24 -9.57
CA THR A 177 -11.52 -4.63 -10.95
C THR A 177 -10.11 -5.21 -11.04
N GLY A 178 -9.98 -6.35 -11.72
CA GLY A 178 -8.68 -6.82 -12.19
C GLY A 178 -8.13 -5.76 -13.14
N THR A 179 -6.90 -5.30 -12.88
CA THR A 179 -6.25 -4.22 -13.62
C THR A 179 -7.12 -2.96 -13.76
N VAL A 180 -7.07 -2.09 -12.74
CA VAL A 180 -7.12 -0.66 -13.07
C VAL A 180 -5.88 -0.45 -13.95
N ALA A 181 -6.07 0.11 -15.15
CA ALA A 181 -4.94 0.51 -15.99
C ALA A 181 -3.91 1.20 -15.09
N ALA A 182 -2.62 0.84 -15.26
CA ALA A 182 -1.53 1.60 -14.67
C ALA A 182 -1.89 3.08 -14.80
N ASN A 183 -1.86 3.82 -13.69
CA ASN A 183 -2.01 5.27 -13.74
C ASN A 183 -1.21 5.76 -14.95
N GLY A 184 -1.87 6.55 -15.81
CA GLY A 184 -1.38 6.84 -17.15
C GLY A 184 0.13 7.13 -17.14
N ALA A 185 0.91 6.29 -17.82
CA ALA A 185 2.37 6.36 -17.85
C ALA A 185 3.02 6.68 -16.49
N ASN A 186 2.98 5.75 -15.52
CA ASN A 186 3.79 5.82 -14.29
C ASN A 186 5.19 6.37 -14.61
N THR A 187 5.46 7.55 -14.10
CA THR A 187 6.69 8.24 -14.39
C THR A 187 7.78 7.70 -13.47
N VAL A 188 8.93 7.34 -14.05
CA VAL A 188 10.03 6.72 -13.31
C VAL A 188 11.27 7.60 -13.38
N LEU A 189 12.20 7.41 -12.45
CA LEU A 189 13.54 7.98 -12.56
C LEU A 189 14.25 7.37 -13.77
N THR A 190 14.84 8.22 -14.61
CA THR A 190 15.74 7.78 -15.68
C THR A 190 17.17 7.68 -15.13
N GLN A 191 18.04 6.93 -15.81
CA GLN A 191 19.48 6.90 -15.48
C GLN A 191 20.09 8.31 -15.40
N THR A 192 19.67 9.22 -16.29
CA THR A 192 20.13 10.62 -16.27
C THR A 192 19.69 11.36 -15.01
N ASP A 193 18.46 11.14 -14.54
CA ASP A 193 17.98 11.73 -13.29
C ASP A 193 18.80 11.23 -12.11
N VAL A 194 19.03 9.92 -12.04
CA VAL A 194 19.83 9.26 -11.00
C VAL A 194 21.23 9.84 -10.95
N GLN A 195 21.92 9.89 -12.10
CA GLN A 195 23.26 10.45 -12.19
C GLN A 195 23.30 11.92 -11.75
N ALA A 196 22.33 12.75 -12.19
CA ALA A 196 22.29 14.16 -11.85
C ALA A 196 22.03 14.40 -10.35
N ILE A 197 21.18 13.59 -9.72
CA ILE A 197 20.92 13.67 -8.27
C ILE A 197 22.18 13.26 -7.48
N LEU A 198 22.86 12.16 -7.84
CA LEU A 198 24.11 11.75 -7.17
C LEU A 198 25.20 12.83 -7.28
N GLN A 199 25.37 13.39 -8.48
CA GLN A 199 26.31 14.51 -8.71
C GLN A 199 25.98 15.71 -7.85
N ARG A 200 24.71 16.09 -7.80
CA ARG A 200 24.26 17.23 -7.01
C ARG A 200 24.45 16.99 -5.52
N ALA A 201 24.10 15.82 -5.01
CA ALA A 201 24.27 15.46 -3.61
C ALA A 201 25.74 15.62 -3.16
N SER A 202 26.69 15.11 -3.95
CA SER A 202 28.13 15.23 -3.65
C SER A 202 28.70 16.65 -3.70
N GLN A 203 27.96 17.62 -4.24
CA GLN A 203 28.39 19.02 -4.31
C GLN A 203 27.88 19.87 -3.14
N VAL A 204 26.89 19.36 -2.39
CA VAL A 204 26.17 20.13 -1.36
C VAL A 204 27.02 20.42 -0.13
N SER A 205 27.98 19.55 0.18
CA SER A 205 28.81 19.65 1.39
C SER A 205 30.28 19.49 1.07
N SER A 206 31.14 20.17 1.83
CA SER A 206 32.60 20.02 1.74
C SER A 206 33.18 18.82 2.51
N SER A 207 32.35 18.03 3.20
CA SER A 207 32.84 16.93 4.04
C SER A 207 33.33 15.73 3.24
N ASN A 208 32.79 15.53 2.02
CA ASN A 208 33.20 14.51 1.04
C ASN A 208 33.36 13.09 1.63
N ASN A 209 32.60 12.71 2.66
CA ASN A 209 32.73 11.43 3.38
C ASN A 209 31.39 10.71 3.62
N ALA A 210 30.38 11.02 2.81
CA ALA A 210 29.09 10.34 2.81
C ALA A 210 29.05 9.19 1.81
N ILE A 211 28.08 8.29 2.03
CA ILE A 211 27.58 7.35 1.03
C ILE A 211 26.17 7.78 0.66
N ILE A 212 25.88 7.81 -0.64
CA ILE A 212 24.64 8.34 -1.21
C ILE A 212 24.00 7.24 -2.06
N ALA A 213 22.75 6.91 -1.79
CA ALA A 213 21.98 5.91 -2.53
C ALA A 213 20.67 6.48 -3.06
N ILE A 214 20.28 6.05 -4.25
CA ILE A 214 19.00 6.38 -4.86
C ILE A 214 18.25 5.08 -5.14
N VAL A 215 16.98 5.04 -4.76
CA VAL A 215 16.07 3.93 -5.04
C VAL A 215 14.84 4.40 -5.79
N ASP A 216 14.23 3.51 -6.58
CA ASP A 216 12.89 3.76 -7.13
C ASP A 216 11.80 3.63 -6.06
N ARG A 217 10.54 3.88 -6.44
CA ARG A 217 9.37 3.78 -5.57
C ARG A 217 9.21 2.40 -4.92
N ASN A 218 9.74 1.33 -5.55
CA ASN A 218 9.73 -0.04 -5.05
C ASN A 218 10.96 -0.39 -4.20
N GLY A 219 11.92 0.53 -4.04
CA GLY A 219 13.14 0.34 -3.28
C GLY A 219 14.24 -0.39 -4.04
N THR A 220 14.11 -0.53 -5.37
CA THR A 220 15.17 -1.02 -6.26
C THR A 220 16.31 -0.01 -6.28
N ILE A 221 17.54 -0.47 -6.04
CA ILE A 221 18.72 0.40 -6.05
C ILE A 221 18.99 0.85 -7.49
N LEU A 222 18.97 2.16 -7.72
CA LEU A 222 19.18 2.75 -9.04
C LEU A 222 20.56 3.35 -9.23
N GLY A 223 21.20 3.80 -8.15
CA GLY A 223 22.51 4.42 -8.19
C GLY A 223 23.08 4.56 -6.79
N VAL A 224 24.40 4.36 -6.67
CA VAL A 224 25.14 4.52 -5.40
C VAL A 224 26.41 5.30 -5.68
N ARG A 225 26.71 6.28 -4.83
CA ARG A 225 27.96 7.03 -4.81
C ARG A 225 28.63 6.91 -3.45
N VAL A 226 29.92 6.62 -3.47
CA VAL A 226 30.79 6.60 -2.28
C VAL A 226 31.77 7.75 -2.41
N GLU A 227 31.70 8.73 -1.52
CA GLU A 227 32.58 9.90 -1.58
C GLU A 227 34.04 9.57 -1.21
N SER A 228 34.97 10.39 -1.71
CA SER A 228 36.43 10.13 -1.66
C SER A 228 37.02 10.12 -0.25
N GLY A 229 36.37 10.77 0.71
CA GLY A 229 36.77 10.91 2.11
C GLY A 229 36.10 9.92 3.07
N VAL A 230 35.33 8.95 2.57
CA VAL A 230 34.88 7.81 3.40
C VAL A 230 36.11 7.12 3.99
N ASP A 231 36.06 6.75 5.28
CA ASP A 231 37.23 6.26 6.01
C ASP A 231 37.83 5.01 5.34
N PRO A 232 39.17 4.90 5.22
CA PRO A 232 39.83 3.71 4.66
C PRO A 232 39.44 2.39 5.32
N ALA A 233 39.08 2.40 6.62
CA ALA A 233 38.58 1.21 7.31
C ALA A 233 37.29 0.63 6.68
N ILE A 234 36.50 1.48 6.02
CA ILE A 234 35.34 1.09 5.25
C ILE A 234 35.72 0.77 3.80
N LEU A 235 36.48 1.65 3.13
CA LEU A 235 36.80 1.52 1.70
C LEU A 235 37.62 0.26 1.37
N ASP A 236 38.59 -0.07 2.22
CA ASP A 236 39.53 -1.18 1.99
C ASP A 236 38.93 -2.54 2.37
N ASN A 237 37.69 -2.58 2.88
CA ASN A 237 36.99 -3.79 3.28
C ASN A 237 35.64 -3.91 2.57
N THR A 238 35.54 -4.85 1.64
CA THR A 238 34.32 -5.08 0.84
C THR A 238 33.07 -5.37 1.68
N THR A 239 33.19 -6.12 2.77
CA THR A 239 32.06 -6.42 3.65
C THR A 239 31.60 -5.18 4.41
N SER A 240 32.55 -4.41 4.98
CA SER A 240 32.24 -3.16 5.67
C SER A 240 31.65 -2.11 4.72
N LEU A 241 32.18 -1.99 3.51
CA LEU A 241 31.66 -1.09 2.48
C LEU A 241 30.23 -1.48 2.07
N THR A 242 29.96 -2.77 1.85
CA THR A 242 28.62 -3.27 1.51
C THR A 242 27.62 -2.93 2.61
N PHE A 243 27.96 -3.25 3.86
CA PHE A 243 27.13 -2.95 5.04
C PHE A 243 26.85 -1.43 5.20
N ALA A 244 27.86 -0.60 4.93
CA ALA A 244 27.75 0.85 4.97
C ALA A 244 26.86 1.40 3.84
N ILE A 245 26.97 0.86 2.62
CA ILE A 245 26.09 1.22 1.49
C ILE A 245 24.64 0.85 1.80
N ASP A 246 24.39 -0.34 2.37
CA ASP A 246 23.04 -0.75 2.78
C ASP A 246 22.45 0.17 3.86
N GLY A 247 23.28 0.90 4.60
CA GLY A 247 22.84 1.97 5.49
C GLY A 247 22.19 3.14 4.74
N ALA A 248 22.85 3.64 3.68
CA ALA A 248 22.29 4.68 2.81
C ALA A 248 21.06 4.18 2.04
N VAL A 249 21.07 2.92 1.59
CA VAL A 249 19.91 2.30 0.92
C VAL A 249 18.69 2.24 1.83
N SER A 250 18.87 1.92 3.12
CA SER A 250 17.76 1.84 4.08
C SER A 250 17.12 3.21 4.33
N LEU A 251 17.91 4.27 4.38
CA LEU A 251 17.41 5.65 4.42
C LEU A 251 16.63 6.02 3.15
N ALA A 252 17.17 5.69 1.98
CA ALA A 252 16.52 5.92 0.69
C ALA A 252 15.18 5.19 0.60
N ARG A 253 15.15 3.92 1.04
CA ARG A 253 13.94 3.08 1.10
C ARG A 253 12.91 3.62 2.05
N THR A 254 13.30 4.13 3.21
CA THR A 254 12.35 4.72 4.16
C THR A 254 11.57 5.85 3.51
N ALA A 255 12.28 6.77 2.85
CA ALA A 255 11.64 7.85 2.15
C ALA A 255 10.74 7.37 1.00
N ALA A 256 11.24 6.44 0.17
CA ALA A 256 10.47 5.88 -0.94
C ALA A 256 9.22 5.15 -0.44
N TYR A 257 9.32 4.34 0.62
CA TYR A 257 8.25 3.45 1.07
C TYR A 257 7.14 4.14 1.82
N PHE A 258 7.48 5.07 2.71
CA PHE A 258 6.52 5.73 3.60
C PHE A 258 5.83 6.90 2.94
N SER A 259 6.49 7.61 2.01
CA SER A 259 5.87 8.74 1.32
C SER A 259 4.71 8.31 0.41
N ASN A 260 3.87 9.29 0.07
CA ASN A 260 2.78 9.18 -0.91
C ASN A 260 2.78 10.39 -1.84
N ASP A 261 1.99 10.35 -2.91
CA ASP A 261 1.92 11.42 -3.92
C ASP A 261 1.49 12.78 -3.34
N GLN A 262 0.82 12.78 -2.19
CA GLN A 262 0.20 13.96 -1.60
C GLN A 262 1.03 14.64 -0.51
N ALA A 263 1.86 13.89 0.21
CA ALA A 263 2.63 14.41 1.33
C ALA A 263 3.96 13.64 1.52
N PRO A 264 5.09 14.36 1.72
CA PRO A 264 6.38 13.74 1.95
C PRO A 264 6.48 13.22 3.38
N LEU A 265 6.93 11.98 3.51
CA LEU A 265 7.32 11.36 4.76
C LEU A 265 8.79 10.96 4.64
N THR A 266 9.66 11.72 5.30
CA THR A 266 11.10 11.46 5.32
C THR A 266 11.43 10.41 6.37
N SER A 267 12.66 9.89 6.32
CA SER A 267 13.23 9.08 7.40
C SER A 267 13.13 9.76 8.78
N ARG A 268 13.31 11.09 8.86
CA ARG A 268 13.07 11.87 10.08
C ARG A 268 11.61 11.80 10.51
N THR A 269 10.67 11.95 9.58
CA THR A 269 9.24 11.84 9.93
C THR A 269 8.95 10.46 10.51
N VAL A 270 9.46 9.41 9.86
CA VAL A 270 9.30 8.02 10.30
C VAL A 270 9.90 7.81 11.68
N GLY A 271 11.12 8.30 11.95
CA GLY A 271 11.72 8.29 13.29
C GLY A 271 10.89 9.05 14.33
N PHE A 272 10.29 10.18 13.96
CA PHE A 272 9.43 10.95 14.85
C PHE A 272 8.13 10.21 15.21
N ILE A 273 7.49 9.52 14.25
CA ILE A 273 6.24 8.78 14.47
C ILE A 273 6.45 7.34 14.96
N SER A 274 7.69 6.87 15.06
CA SER A 274 8.06 5.58 15.66
C SER A 274 8.75 5.69 17.00
N GLN A 275 9.33 6.86 17.33
CA GLN A 275 10.06 7.13 18.57
C GLN A 275 11.01 5.97 18.86
N SER A 276 12.01 5.78 18.00
CA SER A 276 12.84 4.58 17.91
C SER A 276 13.09 3.93 19.27
N THR A 277 12.80 2.64 19.38
CA THR A 277 12.92 1.89 20.64
C THR A 277 14.04 0.87 20.56
N ILE A 278 15.09 1.21 19.83
CA ILE A 278 16.17 0.32 19.47
C ILE A 278 17.26 0.38 20.54
N THR A 279 17.67 -0.79 21.02
CA THR A 279 18.80 -0.92 21.93
C THR A 279 20.11 -0.75 21.19
N GLN A 280 21.16 -0.32 21.90
CA GLN A 280 22.49 -0.21 21.32
C GLN A 280 22.96 -1.53 20.70
N ARG A 281 22.57 -2.68 21.29
CA ARG A 281 22.92 -4.00 20.78
C ARG A 281 22.38 -4.26 19.38
N GLU A 282 21.23 -3.70 19.03
CA GLU A 282 20.60 -3.88 17.72
C GLU A 282 21.19 -2.93 16.66
N VAL A 283 21.61 -1.72 17.06
CA VAL A 283 22.31 -0.76 16.17
C VAL A 283 23.74 -1.22 15.89
N ASP A 284 24.46 -1.68 16.92
CA ASP A 284 25.86 -2.15 16.83
C ASP A 284 25.92 -3.64 16.42
N ALA A 285 25.05 -4.03 15.49
CA ALA A 285 24.97 -5.37 14.92
C ALA A 285 25.15 -5.33 13.39
N ASN A 286 25.47 -6.47 12.80
CA ASN A 286 25.64 -6.63 11.36
C ASN A 286 24.93 -7.92 10.90
N PRO A 287 23.96 -7.82 9.98
CA PRO A 287 23.17 -8.97 9.52
C PRO A 287 23.96 -9.92 8.62
N ASP A 288 25.13 -9.52 8.12
CA ASP A 288 25.99 -10.36 7.30
C ASP A 288 26.89 -11.30 8.13
N ILE A 289 26.90 -11.14 9.46
CA ILE A 289 27.64 -12.04 10.35
C ILE A 289 26.86 -13.36 10.45
N ALA A 290 27.52 -14.48 10.14
CA ALA A 290 26.88 -15.80 10.17
C ALA A 290 26.93 -16.48 11.56
N ASP A 291 27.91 -16.16 12.40
CA ASP A 291 28.03 -16.75 13.74
C ASP A 291 27.00 -16.14 14.70
N GLN A 292 25.95 -16.88 15.00
CA GLN A 292 24.88 -16.48 15.93
C GLN A 292 25.36 -16.26 17.38
N ASN A 293 26.54 -16.77 17.75
CA ASN A 293 27.15 -16.49 19.05
C ASN A 293 27.97 -15.19 19.06
N SER A 294 28.21 -14.59 17.90
CA SER A 294 28.88 -13.29 17.81
C SER A 294 28.02 -12.22 18.48
N THR A 295 28.69 -11.36 19.25
CA THR A 295 28.06 -10.16 19.82
C THR A 295 27.83 -9.05 18.81
N ALA A 296 28.23 -9.26 17.55
CA ALA A 296 27.92 -8.39 16.43
C ALA A 296 26.89 -9.03 15.47
N TYR A 297 26.47 -10.28 15.68
CA TYR A 297 25.35 -10.86 14.92
C TYR A 297 24.08 -10.05 15.21
N GLY A 298 23.26 -9.80 14.19
CA GLY A 298 21.94 -9.22 14.40
C GLY A 298 21.49 -8.30 13.29
N PRO A 299 20.48 -7.47 13.54
CA PRO A 299 19.76 -6.82 12.46
C PRO A 299 20.48 -5.62 11.84
N GLY A 300 21.33 -4.94 12.63
CA GLY A 300 22.12 -3.78 12.20
C GLY A 300 21.27 -2.59 11.78
N TYR A 301 20.39 -2.11 12.65
CA TYR A 301 19.48 -1.01 12.31
C TYR A 301 20.21 0.32 12.07
N VAL A 302 19.57 1.19 11.28
CA VAL A 302 19.97 2.59 11.09
C VAL A 302 18.96 3.46 11.83
N ALA A 303 19.10 3.53 13.15
CA ALA A 303 18.14 4.16 14.05
C ALA A 303 18.85 4.84 15.24
N PRO A 304 18.24 5.86 15.86
CA PRO A 304 18.66 6.34 17.18
C PRO A 304 18.63 5.22 18.23
N VAL A 305 19.62 5.21 19.13
CA VAL A 305 19.60 4.34 20.31
C VAL A 305 18.81 5.04 21.41
N GLU A 306 17.64 4.51 21.76
CA GLU A 306 16.86 5.00 22.90
C GLU A 306 15.76 3.97 23.28
N SER A 307 15.27 4.06 24.51
CA SER A 307 13.97 3.47 24.86
C SER A 307 12.93 4.55 24.63
N GLY A 308 12.33 4.61 23.44
CA GLY A 308 11.27 5.56 23.12
C GLY A 308 10.25 5.66 24.26
N GLY A 309 10.10 6.87 24.79
CA GLY A 309 9.29 7.11 25.98
C GLY A 309 7.87 7.52 25.62
N HIS A 310 7.69 8.63 24.93
CA HIS A 310 6.42 9.35 25.01
C HIS A 310 5.98 9.89 23.67
N TYR A 311 4.67 9.88 23.44
CA TYR A 311 4.05 10.62 22.35
C TYR A 311 2.92 11.50 22.91
N PRO A 312 3.08 12.84 22.89
CA PRO A 312 4.17 13.60 22.26
C PRO A 312 5.53 13.43 22.97
N PRO A 313 6.65 13.56 22.24
CA PRO A 313 7.98 13.38 22.81
C PRO A 313 8.26 14.35 23.97
N GLY A 314 8.94 13.86 25.01
CA GLY A 314 9.33 14.68 26.17
C GLY A 314 8.21 14.96 27.18
N ILE A 315 7.00 14.43 26.99
CA ILE A 315 5.88 14.59 27.93
C ILE A 315 5.71 13.34 28.78
N ALA A 316 6.14 13.41 30.04
CA ALA A 316 6.04 12.33 31.01
C ALA A 316 4.62 11.76 31.13
N ASN A 317 4.52 10.47 31.43
CA ASN A 317 3.27 9.73 31.61
C ASN A 317 2.29 9.81 30.42
N THR A 318 2.81 9.85 29.19
CA THR A 318 2.01 9.65 27.96
C THR A 318 2.33 8.31 27.29
N PRO A 319 1.43 7.71 26.50
CA PRO A 319 1.71 6.45 25.83
C PRO A 319 2.91 6.58 24.88
N GLU A 320 3.63 5.49 24.67
CA GLU A 320 4.57 5.33 23.57
C GLU A 320 3.83 5.47 22.22
N VAL A 321 4.54 5.89 21.17
CA VAL A 321 3.95 6.10 19.84
C VAL A 321 3.52 4.77 19.20
N ASP A 322 2.47 4.82 18.39
CA ASP A 322 1.81 3.61 17.91
C ASP A 322 2.59 2.81 16.85
N LEU A 323 3.57 3.39 16.13
CA LEU A 323 4.46 2.67 15.19
C LEU A 323 5.74 2.12 15.87
N PHE A 324 5.58 1.61 17.08
CA PHE A 324 6.64 0.97 17.84
C PHE A 324 7.24 -0.23 17.07
N GLY A 325 8.59 -0.31 17.01
CA GLY A 325 9.31 -1.40 16.35
C GLY A 325 9.22 -1.42 14.82
N ILE A 326 8.92 -0.28 14.18
CA ILE A 326 8.81 -0.19 12.72
C ILE A 326 10.10 -0.59 11.99
N GLU A 327 11.25 -0.42 12.64
CA GLU A 327 12.59 -0.72 12.13
C GLU A 327 12.78 -2.21 11.81
N HIS A 328 11.97 -3.09 12.42
CA HIS A 328 12.02 -4.54 12.20
C HIS A 328 11.36 -4.98 10.89
N SER A 329 10.75 -4.05 10.15
CA SER A 329 9.98 -4.34 8.95
C SER A 329 10.75 -4.14 7.64
N ASN A 330 10.17 -4.64 6.54
CA ASN A 330 10.66 -4.49 5.17
C ASN A 330 12.07 -5.03 4.98
N ARG A 331 12.39 -6.06 5.75
CA ARG A 331 13.70 -6.72 5.76
C ARG A 331 13.74 -7.88 4.78
N ASP A 332 12.63 -8.19 4.11
CA ASP A 332 12.51 -9.39 3.29
C ASP A 332 13.51 -9.38 2.13
N SER A 333 14.15 -10.51 1.85
CA SER A 333 15.21 -10.63 0.83
C SER A 333 15.12 -11.94 0.07
N SER A 334 15.55 -11.89 -1.19
CA SER A 334 15.75 -13.06 -2.05
C SER A 334 16.81 -13.98 -1.48
N TYR A 335 17.78 -13.41 -0.75
CA TYR A 335 18.71 -14.14 0.10
C TYR A 335 18.38 -13.94 1.58
N ASN A 336 17.89 -14.97 2.26
CA ASN A 336 17.57 -14.90 3.68
C ASN A 336 18.62 -15.65 4.52
N ALA A 337 19.19 -15.01 5.56
CA ALA A 337 20.08 -15.65 6.54
C ALA A 337 19.24 -16.48 7.53
N GLY A 338 18.74 -17.57 6.98
CA GLY A 338 17.98 -18.63 7.63
C GLY A 338 17.78 -19.76 6.61
N THR A 339 18.87 -20.09 5.90
CA THR A 339 18.92 -20.81 4.63
C THR A 339 17.83 -21.88 4.51
N TYR A 340 16.82 -21.60 3.69
CA TYR A 340 15.90 -22.61 3.17
C TYR A 340 16.67 -23.52 2.21
N VAL A 341 17.28 -24.56 2.76
CA VAL A 341 17.87 -25.64 1.98
C VAL A 341 16.84 -26.76 1.88
N VAL A 342 16.09 -26.80 0.78
CA VAL A 342 15.29 -27.98 0.43
C VAL A 342 16.20 -28.87 -0.42
N ASN A 343 16.55 -30.07 0.05
CA ASN A 343 17.39 -31.03 -0.67
C ASN A 343 18.76 -30.48 -1.16
N GLY A 344 19.37 -29.55 -0.42
CA GLY A 344 20.67 -28.98 -0.82
C GLY A 344 20.58 -27.76 -1.75
N GLN A 345 19.39 -27.28 -2.10
CA GLN A 345 19.21 -26.09 -2.96
C GLN A 345 18.51 -24.94 -2.22
N VAL A 346 19.07 -23.73 -2.40
CA VAL A 346 18.42 -22.45 -2.06
C VAL A 346 17.32 -22.24 -3.09
N VAL A 347 16.06 -22.27 -2.67
CA VAL A 347 14.93 -21.98 -3.55
C VAL A 347 14.66 -20.47 -3.45
N PRO A 348 14.76 -19.69 -4.53
CA PRO A 348 14.26 -18.32 -4.55
C PRO A 348 12.75 -18.41 -4.32
N ALA A 349 12.27 -17.99 -3.16
CA ALA A 349 10.84 -17.80 -2.98
C ALA A 349 10.49 -16.45 -3.62
N ASP A 350 9.42 -16.42 -4.43
CA ASP A 350 8.74 -15.18 -4.74
C ASP A 350 8.41 -14.46 -3.42
N ARG A 351 8.43 -13.13 -3.41
CA ARG A 351 8.17 -12.32 -2.21
C ARG A 351 6.87 -12.80 -1.53
N PHE A 352 6.97 -13.21 -0.26
CA PHE A 352 5.91 -13.80 0.56
C PHE A 352 5.42 -15.21 0.21
N ASN A 353 6.13 -15.99 -0.61
CA ASN A 353 5.72 -17.34 -1.02
C ASN A 353 4.32 -17.33 -1.68
N ILE A 354 4.07 -16.33 -2.53
CA ILE A 354 2.84 -16.18 -3.28
C ILE A 354 2.78 -17.24 -4.40
N ASP A 355 1.61 -17.85 -4.61
CA ASP A 355 1.40 -18.73 -5.76
C ASP A 355 1.29 -17.89 -7.06
N PRO A 356 2.22 -18.07 -8.02
CA PRO A 356 2.27 -17.28 -9.24
C PRO A 356 1.04 -17.47 -10.14
N ASN A 357 0.26 -18.55 -9.99
CA ASN A 357 -0.98 -18.75 -10.74
C ASN A 357 -2.05 -17.70 -10.44
N TYR A 358 -1.93 -17.01 -9.29
CA TYR A 358 -2.87 -16.00 -8.84
C TYR A 358 -2.29 -14.58 -8.93
N VAL A 359 -1.09 -14.41 -9.50
CA VAL A 359 -0.49 -13.08 -9.73
C VAL A 359 -0.85 -12.60 -11.14
N PRO A 360 -1.61 -11.50 -11.30
CA PRO A 360 -1.91 -10.97 -12.62
C PRO A 360 -0.64 -10.50 -13.35
N ALA A 361 -0.69 -10.47 -14.68
CA ALA A 361 0.42 -9.99 -15.50
C ALA A 361 0.82 -8.55 -15.10
N GLY A 362 2.12 -8.32 -14.86
CA GLY A 362 2.66 -7.03 -14.45
C GLY A 362 2.46 -6.65 -12.98
N GLN A 363 1.88 -7.54 -12.16
CA GLN A 363 1.65 -7.32 -10.71
C GLN A 363 2.67 -8.01 -9.81
N ALA A 364 3.73 -8.58 -10.38
CA ALA A 364 4.77 -9.27 -9.63
C ALA A 364 5.46 -8.31 -8.64
N LEU A 365 5.67 -8.78 -7.42
CA LEU A 365 6.35 -8.04 -6.37
C LEU A 365 7.86 -8.17 -6.51
N VAL A 366 8.57 -7.10 -6.18
CA VAL A 366 10.04 -7.09 -6.12
C VAL A 366 10.46 -7.11 -4.66
N THR A 367 11.47 -7.92 -4.37
CA THR A 367 12.05 -8.06 -3.04
C THR A 367 13.09 -6.94 -2.81
N PRO A 368 13.12 -6.31 -1.62
CA PRO A 368 14.08 -5.25 -1.31
C PRO A 368 15.48 -5.79 -0.97
N ASP A 369 16.14 -6.39 -1.95
CA ASP A 369 17.47 -7.01 -1.77
C ASP A 369 18.59 -6.03 -1.39
N SER A 370 19.60 -6.52 -0.68
CA SER A 370 20.78 -5.74 -0.28
C SER A 370 21.59 -5.25 -1.47
N TYR A 371 22.40 -4.22 -1.26
CA TYR A 371 23.40 -3.78 -2.22
C TYR A 371 24.35 -4.92 -2.62
N GLY A 372 24.83 -5.69 -1.63
CA GLY A 372 25.74 -6.80 -1.87
C GLY A 372 25.14 -7.88 -2.77
N TYR A 373 23.86 -8.19 -2.59
CA TYR A 373 23.12 -9.15 -3.41
C TYR A 373 22.93 -8.63 -4.83
N VAL A 374 22.34 -7.44 -5.01
CA VAL A 374 21.98 -6.94 -6.35
C VAL A 374 23.21 -6.66 -7.20
N SER A 375 24.30 -6.16 -6.60
CA SER A 375 25.56 -5.91 -7.29
C SER A 375 26.36 -7.19 -7.56
N GLY A 376 26.03 -8.30 -6.90
CA GLY A 376 26.82 -9.53 -6.90
C GLY A 376 28.19 -9.43 -6.21
N ILE A 377 28.46 -8.36 -5.45
CA ILE A 377 29.72 -8.18 -4.70
C ILE A 377 29.76 -9.09 -3.47
N LEU A 378 28.63 -9.14 -2.74
CA LEU A 378 28.46 -9.99 -1.58
C LEU A 378 27.08 -10.65 -1.69
N PRO A 379 26.94 -11.73 -2.49
CA PRO A 379 25.64 -12.35 -2.78
C PRO A 379 24.89 -12.88 -1.54
N GLN A 380 25.58 -13.03 -0.42
CA GLN A 380 24.99 -13.44 0.86
C GLN A 380 24.63 -12.24 1.76
N ALA A 381 24.76 -11.00 1.27
CA ALA A 381 24.47 -9.82 2.07
C ALA A 381 22.97 -9.70 2.32
N GLN A 382 22.60 -9.32 3.54
CA GLN A 382 21.23 -9.08 3.93
C GLN A 382 20.89 -7.60 3.89
N ASN A 383 19.65 -7.28 3.52
CA ASN A 383 19.24 -5.88 3.55
C ASN A 383 18.99 -5.45 5.01
N ARG A 384 19.22 -4.17 5.27
CA ARG A 384 19.01 -3.53 6.58
C ARG A 384 17.60 -2.94 6.73
N GLY A 385 16.71 -3.15 5.75
CA GLY A 385 15.30 -2.78 5.77
C GLY A 385 15.08 -1.29 5.61
N ILE A 386 14.49 -0.68 6.65
CA ILE A 386 14.23 0.75 6.74
C ILE A 386 15.04 1.38 7.89
N ALA A 387 15.09 2.69 7.91
CA ALA A 387 15.96 3.50 8.76
C ALA A 387 15.18 4.70 9.33
N THR A 388 15.42 5.05 10.59
CA THR A 388 14.73 6.13 11.29
C THR A 388 15.64 7.31 11.63
N LEU A 389 16.94 7.21 11.34
CA LEU A 389 17.82 8.38 11.37
C LEU A 389 17.49 9.36 10.23
N PRO A 390 17.66 10.67 10.43
CA PRO A 390 17.56 11.65 9.34
C PRO A 390 18.60 11.39 8.24
N GLY A 391 18.18 11.44 6.97
CA GLY A 391 19.07 11.23 5.82
C GLY A 391 18.36 10.70 4.57
N GLY A 392 17.17 10.11 4.74
CA GLY A 392 16.25 9.69 3.69
C GLY A 392 15.22 10.75 3.31
N VAL A 393 15.16 11.15 2.04
CA VAL A 393 14.22 12.15 1.49
C VAL A 393 13.52 11.63 0.21
N PRO A 394 12.19 11.81 0.04
CA PRO A 394 11.47 11.32 -1.13
C PRO A 394 11.78 12.12 -2.39
N ILE A 395 11.67 11.48 -3.54
CA ILE A 395 11.88 12.07 -4.86
C ILE A 395 10.55 12.09 -5.59
N TYR A 396 10.04 13.29 -5.88
CA TYR A 396 8.87 13.48 -6.73
C TYR A 396 9.27 14.00 -8.09
N LYS A 397 8.42 13.72 -9.08
CA LYS A 397 8.49 14.39 -10.36
C LYS A 397 7.25 15.22 -10.67
N ASP A 398 7.50 16.38 -11.27
CA ASP A 398 6.53 17.38 -11.70
C ASP A 398 6.44 17.37 -13.23
N TYR A 399 5.23 17.19 -13.75
CA TYR A 399 4.98 17.01 -15.18
C TYR A 399 4.04 18.05 -15.79
N GLY A 400 3.78 19.14 -15.07
CA GLY A 400 2.86 20.18 -15.51
C GLY A 400 1.40 19.81 -15.20
N GLY A 401 0.72 20.71 -14.48
CA GLY A 401 -0.55 20.42 -13.79
C GLY A 401 -0.32 20.28 -12.28
N SER A 402 -1.39 20.32 -11.48
CA SER A 402 -1.32 20.29 -10.00
C SER A 402 -0.99 18.91 -9.39
N SER A 403 -0.53 17.94 -10.19
CA SER A 403 -0.29 16.56 -9.74
C SER A 403 1.18 16.17 -9.87
N ARG A 404 1.77 15.70 -8.76
CA ARG A 404 3.13 15.17 -8.66
C ARG A 404 3.05 13.69 -8.34
N GLU A 405 4.02 12.92 -8.81
CA GLU A 405 4.12 11.49 -8.55
C GLU A 405 5.40 11.21 -7.76
N LEU A 406 5.28 10.40 -6.70
CA LEU A 406 6.42 9.90 -5.95
C LEU A 406 7.10 8.80 -6.77
N VAL A 407 8.36 9.03 -7.15
CA VAL A 407 9.10 8.15 -8.07
C VAL A 407 10.24 7.39 -7.40
N GLY A 408 10.60 7.75 -6.17
CA GLY A 408 11.71 7.11 -5.45
C GLY A 408 12.13 7.83 -4.17
N GLY A 409 13.33 7.53 -3.70
CA GLY A 409 13.93 8.11 -2.51
C GLY A 409 15.45 8.23 -2.65
N ILE A 410 16.02 9.25 -2.03
CA ILE A 410 17.46 9.41 -1.82
C ILE A 410 17.77 9.17 -0.35
N GLY A 411 18.88 8.48 -0.07
CA GLY A 411 19.42 8.29 1.27
C GLY A 411 20.88 8.70 1.31
N VAL A 412 21.26 9.45 2.33
CA VAL A 412 22.64 9.87 2.60
C VAL A 412 23.02 9.34 3.97
N PHE A 413 24.19 8.72 4.09
CA PHE A 413 24.66 8.10 5.33
C PHE A 413 26.14 8.39 5.56
N PHE A 414 26.52 8.72 6.79
CA PHE A 414 27.92 8.87 7.18
C PHE A 414 28.41 7.64 7.95
N PRO A 415 29.19 6.75 7.31
CA PRO A 415 29.51 5.44 7.90
C PRO A 415 30.57 5.49 8.99
N GLY A 416 31.29 6.62 9.16
CA GLY A 416 32.43 6.71 10.06
C GLY A 416 33.43 5.57 9.85
N LYS A 417 33.90 4.97 10.94
CA LYS A 417 34.90 3.89 10.90
C LYS A 417 34.31 2.48 10.91
N THR A 418 33.05 2.34 11.31
CA THR A 418 32.43 1.04 11.59
C THR A 418 31.26 0.71 10.66
N GLY A 419 30.64 1.71 10.05
CA GLY A 419 29.40 1.57 9.28
C GLY A 419 28.13 1.53 10.14
N PHE A 420 28.27 1.57 11.48
CA PHE A 420 27.15 1.61 12.41
C PHE A 420 26.54 3.01 12.51
N ALA A 421 25.24 3.06 12.79
CA ALA A 421 24.48 4.32 12.87
C ALA A 421 24.97 5.25 13.99
N THR A 422 25.63 4.71 15.03
CA THR A 422 26.24 5.50 16.10
C THR A 422 27.34 6.44 15.61
N GLU A 423 27.97 6.16 14.47
CA GLU A 423 29.00 7.00 13.87
C GLU A 423 28.46 8.36 13.41
N GLU A 424 27.16 8.46 13.09
CA GLU A 424 26.55 9.72 12.67
C GLU A 424 26.38 10.73 13.82
N ASN A 425 26.57 10.29 15.07
CA ASN A 425 26.45 11.13 16.26
C ASN A 425 25.14 11.94 16.27
N SER A 426 24.02 11.28 15.99
CA SER A 426 22.71 11.94 15.91
C SER A 426 22.27 12.51 17.26
N SER A 427 21.76 13.73 17.25
CA SER A 427 21.14 14.38 18.43
C SER A 427 19.87 13.70 18.93
N LEU A 428 19.31 12.78 18.15
CA LEU A 428 18.19 11.92 18.56
C LEU A 428 18.63 10.74 19.44
N SER A 429 19.92 10.41 19.46
CA SER A 429 20.43 9.22 20.15
C SER A 429 20.79 9.51 21.61
N ALA A 430 20.57 8.53 22.49
CA ALA A 430 21.08 8.55 23.86
C ALA A 430 22.62 8.55 23.93
N THR A 431 23.31 8.20 22.84
CA THR A 431 24.78 8.23 22.71
C THR A 431 25.33 9.56 22.19
N TYR A 432 24.49 10.58 21.96
CA TYR A 432 24.89 11.85 21.37
C TYR A 432 26.02 12.54 22.13
N ASN A 433 27.08 12.91 21.41
CA ASN A 433 28.15 13.76 21.92
C ASN A 433 28.02 15.18 21.33
N PRO A 434 27.65 16.20 22.14
CA PRO A 434 27.46 17.56 21.66
C PRO A 434 28.75 18.26 21.19
N ASN A 435 29.92 17.66 21.42
CA ASN A 435 31.20 18.19 20.96
C ASN A 435 31.60 17.67 19.56
N LYS A 436 30.79 16.78 18.97
CA LYS A 436 30.95 16.28 17.61
C LYS A 436 29.79 16.79 16.74
N PRO A 437 29.97 16.96 15.43
CA PRO A 437 28.88 17.33 14.54
C PRO A 437 27.78 16.25 14.54
N ASP A 438 26.53 16.67 14.36
CA ASP A 438 25.42 15.77 14.05
C ASP A 438 25.41 15.52 12.54
N LEU A 439 25.98 14.39 12.14
CA LEU A 439 26.09 14.03 10.73
C LEU A 439 24.75 13.57 10.15
N SER A 440 23.79 13.14 10.98
CA SER A 440 22.43 12.81 10.51
C SER A 440 21.68 14.07 10.03
N LEU A 441 21.88 15.21 10.70
CA LEU A 441 21.33 16.49 10.24
C LEU A 441 21.98 16.95 8.92
N GLN A 442 23.28 16.68 8.76
CA GLN A 442 24.01 16.94 7.52
C GLN A 442 23.54 16.03 6.38
N ALA A 443 23.31 14.74 6.65
CA ALA A 443 22.80 13.77 5.70
C ALA A 443 21.43 14.21 5.16
N GLU A 444 20.54 14.62 6.06
CA GLU A 444 19.21 15.12 5.69
C GLU A 444 19.29 16.37 4.80
N TYR A 445 20.20 17.30 5.09
CA TYR A 445 20.39 18.49 4.27
C TYR A 445 20.91 18.15 2.87
N ILE A 446 21.92 17.28 2.78
CA ILE A 446 22.47 16.81 1.49
C ILE A 446 21.38 16.16 0.66
N ALA A 447 20.61 15.25 1.26
CA ALA A 447 19.50 14.58 0.60
C ALA A 447 18.46 15.57 0.10
N LEU A 448 18.01 16.52 0.93
CA LEU A 448 17.04 17.55 0.56
C LEU A 448 17.54 18.45 -0.57
N ALA A 449 18.77 18.95 -0.47
CA ALA A 449 19.34 19.87 -1.44
C ALA A 449 19.64 19.21 -2.80
N ALA A 450 19.86 17.89 -2.82
CA ALA A 450 20.10 17.11 -4.04
C ALA A 450 18.86 17.03 -4.95
N VAL A 451 17.66 17.09 -4.36
CA VAL A 451 16.40 16.85 -5.09
C VAL A 451 15.48 18.08 -5.08
N SER A 452 15.95 19.21 -4.56
CA SER A 452 15.24 20.49 -4.56
C SER A 452 15.83 21.43 -5.60
N SER A 453 15.03 22.15 -6.38
CA SER A 453 15.54 23.01 -7.47
C SER A 453 16.21 24.32 -7.00
N SER A 454 15.96 24.81 -5.78
CA SER A 454 16.20 26.22 -5.41
C SER A 454 17.35 26.54 -4.44
N PHE A 455 18.07 25.54 -3.89
CA PHE A 455 18.96 25.79 -2.73
C PHE A 455 20.46 25.84 -3.00
N LEU A 456 20.91 25.59 -4.25
CA LEU A 456 22.32 25.64 -4.62
C LEU A 456 22.51 26.72 -5.68
N GLY A 457 23.11 27.85 -5.32
CA GLY A 457 23.55 28.83 -6.32
C GLY A 457 24.75 28.27 -7.09
N GLY A 458 24.68 28.18 -8.42
CA GLY A 458 25.82 27.75 -9.26
C GLY A 458 25.45 26.94 -10.52
N THR A 459 26.49 26.52 -11.27
CA THR A 459 26.46 25.82 -12.57
C THR A 459 26.00 24.34 -12.51
N THR A 460 25.22 23.96 -11.51
CA THR A 460 24.73 22.60 -11.24
C THR A 460 23.73 22.15 -12.33
N PRO A 461 23.65 20.84 -12.68
CA PRO A 461 22.65 20.34 -13.63
C PRO A 461 21.23 20.79 -13.28
N THR A 462 20.50 21.33 -14.25
CA THR A 462 19.12 21.80 -14.02
C THR A 462 18.16 20.63 -13.89
N LEU A 463 17.73 20.33 -12.66
CA LEU A 463 16.66 19.36 -12.38
C LEU A 463 15.29 20.03 -12.52
N LYS A 464 14.83 20.24 -13.76
CA LYS A 464 13.60 21.02 -14.03
C LYS A 464 12.31 20.36 -13.52
N THR A 465 12.31 19.03 -13.40
CA THR A 465 11.11 18.24 -13.09
C THR A 465 11.22 17.44 -11.79
N ILE A 466 12.26 17.65 -10.98
CA ILE A 466 12.48 16.90 -9.72
C ILE A 466 12.30 17.81 -8.52
N SER A 467 11.54 17.36 -7.51
CA SER A 467 11.35 18.04 -6.23
C SER A 467 11.16 17.02 -5.10
N SER A 468 11.68 17.26 -3.89
CA SER A 468 11.26 16.51 -2.68
C SER A 468 10.11 17.16 -1.92
N VAL A 469 9.79 18.40 -2.27
CA VAL A 469 8.87 19.22 -1.50
C VAL A 469 7.66 19.58 -2.36
N PRO A 470 6.41 19.34 -1.90
CA PRO A 470 5.16 19.82 -2.52
C PRO A 470 5.03 21.35 -2.52
N LEU A 471 6.01 22.04 -3.10
CA LEU A 471 6.05 23.48 -3.22
C LEU A 471 5.82 23.87 -4.68
N GLU A 472 4.63 24.33 -5.02
CA GLU A 472 4.44 25.16 -6.21
C GLU A 472 5.00 26.55 -5.92
N ASN A 473 5.79 27.12 -6.84
CA ASN A 473 6.19 28.53 -6.83
C ASN A 473 6.97 29.04 -5.61
N VAL A 474 7.68 28.16 -4.90
CA VAL A 474 8.58 28.57 -3.81
C VAL A 474 9.93 29.00 -4.37
N THR A 475 10.06 30.31 -4.54
CA THR A 475 11.30 31.01 -4.90
C THR A 475 12.05 31.53 -3.66
N SER A 476 11.45 31.48 -2.47
CA SER A 476 12.11 31.84 -1.21
C SER A 476 11.63 31.00 -0.01
N LEU A 477 12.49 30.86 1.00
CA LEU A 477 12.21 30.13 2.24
C LEU A 477 10.91 30.56 2.93
N SER A 478 10.50 31.83 2.82
CA SER A 478 9.30 32.35 3.47
C SER A 478 7.98 31.82 2.88
N GLN A 479 8.02 31.04 1.80
CA GLN A 479 6.84 30.50 1.12
C GLN A 479 6.57 29.02 1.47
N ILE A 480 7.42 28.38 2.30
CA ILE A 480 7.20 27.01 2.79
C ILE A 480 6.19 27.01 3.96
N THR A 481 4.96 27.47 3.72
CA THR A 481 3.97 27.66 4.79
C THR A 481 2.96 26.51 4.91
N ASN A 482 2.92 25.58 3.94
CA ASN A 482 1.81 24.63 3.77
C ASN A 482 2.18 23.15 3.97
N LEU A 483 3.39 22.83 4.42
CA LEU A 483 3.79 21.46 4.74
C LEU A 483 3.60 21.15 6.21
N GLN A 484 2.34 21.02 6.61
CA GLN A 484 1.99 20.62 7.97
C GLN A 484 1.18 19.33 7.92
N ILE A 485 1.82 18.23 8.31
CA ILE A 485 1.12 17.00 8.69
C ILE A 485 1.02 17.03 10.21
N SER A 486 -0.18 16.77 10.74
CA SER A 486 -0.42 16.70 12.19
C SER A 486 -1.08 15.38 12.54
N LEU A 487 -0.46 14.62 13.45
CA LEU A 487 -0.98 13.36 13.97
C LEU A 487 -1.41 13.58 15.43
N GLY A 488 -2.68 13.31 15.75
CA GLY A 488 -3.19 13.53 17.11
C GLY A 488 -3.07 14.98 17.63
N GLY A 489 -3.02 15.96 16.72
CA GLY A 489 -2.79 17.38 17.05
C GLY A 489 -1.32 17.78 17.19
N ILE A 490 -0.38 16.86 16.95
CA ILE A 490 1.06 17.10 16.99
C ILE A 490 1.60 17.29 15.58
N THR A 491 2.19 18.45 15.31
CA THR A 491 2.87 18.70 14.05
C THR A 491 4.12 17.83 13.93
N LEU A 492 4.22 17.09 12.83
CA LEU A 492 5.33 16.18 12.58
C LEU A 492 6.58 16.94 12.11
N ASN A 493 7.76 16.40 12.44
CA ASN A 493 9.03 16.86 11.88
C ASN A 493 9.22 16.25 10.49
N ILE A 494 8.87 16.99 9.43
CA ILE A 494 9.05 16.52 8.05
C ILE A 494 10.50 16.70 7.60
N PHE A 495 11.03 17.89 7.79
CA PHE A 495 12.42 18.23 7.50
C PHE A 495 13.00 19.00 8.67
N GLY A 496 14.17 18.60 9.15
CA GLY A 496 14.84 19.21 10.29
C GLY A 496 14.05 19.12 11.61
N PRO A 497 14.68 19.50 12.74
CA PRO A 497 14.04 19.48 14.05
C PRO A 497 13.15 20.73 14.27
N GLY A 498 12.03 20.58 14.97
CA GLY A 498 11.23 21.73 15.45
C GLY A 498 9.93 22.01 14.70
N GLY A 499 9.30 20.98 14.14
CA GLY A 499 8.01 21.04 13.47
C GLY A 499 8.07 21.91 12.22
N VAL A 500 7.16 22.89 12.13
CA VAL A 500 7.09 23.83 10.99
C VAL A 500 8.38 24.63 10.77
N ASN A 501 9.17 24.85 11.83
CA ASN A 501 10.43 25.59 11.74
C ASN A 501 11.62 24.71 11.33
N GLY A 502 11.43 23.38 11.26
CA GLY A 502 12.53 22.44 11.03
C GLY A 502 13.21 22.63 9.68
N ILE A 503 12.43 22.92 8.63
CA ILE A 503 12.98 23.17 7.29
C ILE A 503 13.92 24.38 7.26
N TYR A 504 13.58 25.45 8.01
CA TYR A 504 14.43 26.64 8.13
C TYR A 504 15.70 26.34 8.91
N THR A 505 15.58 25.57 9.98
CA THR A 505 16.72 25.12 10.80
C THR A 505 17.69 24.28 9.99
N LEU A 506 17.17 23.32 9.22
CA LEU A 506 17.94 22.45 8.36
C LEU A 506 18.68 23.24 7.27
N ILE A 507 18.00 24.17 6.61
CA ILE A 507 18.61 24.99 5.54
C ILE A 507 19.64 25.96 6.11
N GLY A 508 19.34 26.60 7.25
CA GLY A 508 20.29 27.48 7.94
C GLY A 508 21.54 26.74 8.37
N TYR A 509 21.41 25.51 8.90
CA TYR A 509 22.53 24.62 9.19
C TYR A 509 23.32 24.29 7.91
N GLY A 510 22.64 23.85 6.86
CA GLY A 510 23.28 23.42 5.62
C GLY A 510 24.10 24.51 4.91
N GLN A 511 23.67 25.77 5.00
CA GLN A 511 24.42 26.92 4.49
C GLN A 511 25.79 27.12 5.14
N THR A 512 26.06 26.46 6.28
CA THR A 512 27.35 26.52 6.98
C THR A 512 28.37 25.48 6.50
N LEU A 513 27.93 24.44 5.76
CA LEU A 513 28.74 23.25 5.47
C LEU A 513 29.78 23.44 4.34
N GLY A 514 29.73 24.58 3.64
CA GLY A 514 30.50 24.81 2.40
C GLY A 514 30.07 23.87 1.27
N THR A 515 30.41 24.23 0.02
CA THR A 515 30.13 23.38 -1.15
C THR A 515 31.40 22.71 -1.66
N SER A 516 31.24 21.66 -2.45
CA SER A 516 32.33 20.90 -3.07
C SER A 516 32.12 20.76 -4.58
N VAL A 517 33.13 20.24 -5.28
CA VAL A 517 32.93 19.67 -6.62
C VAL A 517 32.39 18.25 -6.48
N ALA A 518 31.75 17.72 -7.52
CA ALA A 518 31.29 16.33 -7.46
C ALA A 518 32.51 15.39 -7.40
N GLU A 519 32.74 14.77 -6.24
CA GLU A 519 33.78 13.77 -6.02
C GLU A 519 33.20 12.44 -5.56
N GLY A 520 34.05 11.41 -5.51
CA GLY A 520 33.65 10.04 -5.18
C GLY A 520 33.54 9.12 -6.39
N THR A 521 33.19 7.87 -6.11
CA THR A 521 33.05 6.79 -7.10
C THR A 521 31.60 6.35 -7.16
N ASP A 522 31.03 6.31 -8.36
CA ASP A 522 29.76 5.66 -8.59
C ASP A 522 29.95 4.15 -8.66
N MET A 523 29.13 3.42 -7.93
CA MET A 523 29.26 1.99 -7.74
C MET A 523 28.31 1.26 -8.69
N LYS A 524 28.69 0.05 -9.12
CA LYS A 524 27.77 -0.82 -9.85
C LYS A 524 26.56 -1.15 -8.98
N VAL A 525 25.38 -1.20 -9.59
CA VAL A 525 24.09 -1.47 -8.92
C VAL A 525 23.40 -2.74 -9.43
N ASP A 526 24.06 -3.48 -10.31
CA ASP A 526 23.63 -4.79 -10.77
C ASP A 526 24.82 -5.73 -11.03
N THR A 527 24.53 -6.97 -11.43
CA THR A 527 25.55 -7.95 -11.83
C THR A 527 26.16 -7.67 -13.21
N GLY A 528 25.50 -6.87 -14.03
CA GLY A 528 25.96 -6.46 -15.37
C GLY A 528 27.09 -5.43 -15.33
N GLY A 529 27.26 -4.75 -14.20
CA GLY A 529 28.24 -3.68 -14.03
C GLY A 529 27.66 -2.29 -14.34
N ASP A 530 26.34 -2.17 -14.51
CA ASP A 530 25.68 -0.90 -14.72
C ASP A 530 25.81 -0.03 -13.46
N LEU A 531 26.20 1.23 -13.64
CA LEU A 531 26.33 2.20 -12.55
C LEU A 531 24.99 2.89 -12.23
N TYR A 532 24.09 2.93 -13.20
CA TYR A 532 22.77 3.55 -13.04
C TYR A 532 21.68 2.72 -13.72
N LEU A 533 20.52 2.61 -13.08
CA LEU A 533 19.33 1.98 -13.64
C LEU A 533 18.18 2.99 -13.76
N SER A 534 17.26 2.73 -14.69
CA SER A 534 15.96 3.41 -14.70
C SER A 534 15.02 2.72 -13.71
N GLY A 535 14.22 3.52 -13.00
CA GLY A 535 13.21 3.02 -12.06
C GLY A 535 12.10 2.23 -12.75
N LYS A 536 11.34 1.48 -11.95
CA LYS A 536 10.19 0.70 -12.42
C LYS A 536 8.89 1.21 -11.79
N PRO A 537 7.76 1.07 -12.50
CA PRO A 537 6.45 1.36 -11.92
C PRO A 537 6.15 0.40 -10.76
N VAL A 538 5.38 0.89 -9.77
CA VAL A 538 4.94 0.04 -8.64
C VAL A 538 3.52 -0.47 -8.88
N PRO A 539 3.30 -1.79 -8.77
CA PRO A 539 2.00 -2.40 -9.00
C PRO A 539 0.95 -1.95 -7.98
N SER A 540 -0.31 -1.88 -8.41
CA SER A 540 -1.48 -1.58 -7.58
C SER A 540 -2.71 -2.31 -8.09
N GLY A 541 -3.74 -2.40 -7.27
CA GLY A 541 -4.89 -3.27 -7.48
C GLY A 541 -4.66 -4.64 -6.85
N TRP A 542 -5.18 -5.69 -7.48
CA TRP A 542 -4.92 -7.07 -7.08
C TRP A 542 -3.49 -7.45 -7.40
N LEU A 543 -2.70 -7.70 -6.36
CA LEU A 543 -1.36 -8.28 -6.44
C LEU A 543 -1.44 -9.80 -6.38
N VAL A 544 -2.43 -10.31 -5.63
CA VAL A 544 -2.83 -11.73 -5.61
C VAL A 544 -4.34 -11.78 -5.75
N LEU A 545 -4.82 -12.45 -6.80
CA LEU A 545 -6.24 -12.69 -7.04
C LEU A 545 -6.82 -13.57 -5.93
N PRO A 546 -8.04 -13.26 -5.44
CA PRO A 546 -8.70 -14.10 -4.45
C PRO A 546 -8.85 -15.54 -4.92
N HIS A 547 -8.40 -16.48 -4.11
CA HIS A 547 -8.52 -17.91 -4.37
C HIS A 547 -8.76 -18.70 -3.08
N ASN A 548 -9.10 -19.98 -3.21
CA ASN A 548 -9.34 -20.83 -2.05
C ASN A 548 -8.02 -21.18 -1.37
N GLY A 549 -8.00 -21.09 -0.04
CA GLY A 549 -6.95 -21.65 0.80
C GLY A 549 -7.51 -22.60 1.85
N VAL A 550 -6.67 -23.01 2.79
CA VAL A 550 -7.06 -23.92 3.86
C VAL A 550 -7.94 -23.19 4.87
N GLY A 551 -9.21 -23.60 4.96
CA GLY A 551 -10.17 -22.99 5.89
C GLY A 551 -10.82 -21.69 5.40
N ILE A 552 -10.48 -21.17 4.21
CA ILE A 552 -11.09 -19.94 3.67
C ILE A 552 -11.28 -20.03 2.15
N THR A 553 -12.43 -19.57 1.66
CA THR A 553 -12.72 -19.52 0.22
C THR A 553 -12.25 -18.21 -0.41
N GLY A 554 -11.96 -18.22 -1.71
CA GLY A 554 -11.61 -17.01 -2.45
C GLY A 554 -12.72 -15.94 -2.39
N ALA A 555 -13.99 -16.36 -2.37
CA ALA A 555 -15.11 -15.44 -2.21
C ALA A 555 -15.13 -14.75 -0.84
N GLN A 556 -14.81 -15.47 0.24
CA GLN A 556 -14.68 -14.89 1.59
C GLN A 556 -13.50 -13.93 1.66
N ALA A 557 -12.32 -14.33 1.17
CA ALA A 557 -11.13 -13.48 1.12
C ALA A 557 -11.41 -12.20 0.33
N GLN A 558 -12.08 -12.31 -0.81
CA GLN A 558 -12.49 -11.17 -1.62
C GLN A 558 -13.46 -10.24 -0.87
N GLN A 559 -14.47 -10.79 -0.19
CA GLN A 559 -15.43 -9.99 0.56
C GLN A 559 -14.76 -9.19 1.68
N ILE A 560 -13.80 -9.78 2.38
CA ILE A 560 -13.02 -9.11 3.44
C ILE A 560 -12.25 -7.91 2.88
N ILE A 561 -11.55 -8.11 1.76
CA ILE A 561 -10.80 -7.06 1.07
C ILE A 561 -11.74 -5.94 0.58
N VAL A 562 -12.88 -6.30 -0.03
CA VAL A 562 -13.90 -5.34 -0.51
C VAL A 562 -14.42 -4.49 0.65
N ASN A 563 -14.77 -5.11 1.78
CA ASN A 563 -15.23 -4.41 2.98
C ASN A 563 -14.17 -3.44 3.49
N GLY A 564 -12.91 -3.87 3.55
CA GLY A 564 -11.79 -3.02 3.95
C GLY A 564 -11.59 -1.83 3.00
N ILE A 565 -11.64 -2.03 1.69
CA ILE A 565 -11.53 -0.94 0.70
C ILE A 565 -12.68 0.06 0.85
N ASN A 566 -13.91 -0.43 1.03
CA ASN A 566 -15.08 0.42 1.23
C ASN A 566 -14.95 1.27 2.50
N GLN A 567 -14.38 0.69 3.57
CA GLN A 567 -14.08 1.42 4.79
C GLN A 567 -12.96 2.44 4.57
N ALA A 568 -11.86 2.07 3.93
CA ALA A 568 -10.73 2.96 3.66
C ALA A 568 -11.15 4.19 2.82
N ASN A 569 -12.03 4.00 1.83
CA ASN A 569 -12.56 5.09 1.00
C ASN A 569 -13.50 6.05 1.76
N GLN A 570 -13.99 5.67 2.93
CA GLN A 570 -14.73 6.56 3.83
C GLN A 570 -13.82 7.13 4.92
N THR A 571 -12.70 6.47 5.20
CA THR A 571 -11.84 6.81 6.33
C THR A 571 -10.95 8.00 5.98
N ARG A 572 -10.96 9.04 6.81
CA ARG A 572 -10.05 10.19 6.66
C ARG A 572 -8.61 9.72 6.89
N SER A 573 -7.69 10.14 6.02
CA SER A 573 -6.26 9.87 6.20
C SER A 573 -5.64 10.74 7.30
N ALA A 574 -4.69 10.16 8.03
CA ALA A 574 -3.83 10.84 8.99
C ALA A 574 -2.58 11.43 8.34
N ILE A 575 -2.10 10.86 7.23
CA ILE A 575 -0.79 11.17 6.62
C ILE A 575 -0.87 11.82 5.24
N ARG A 576 -2.08 12.15 4.75
CA ARG A 576 -2.30 12.73 3.41
C ARG A 576 -2.83 14.15 3.48
N LEU A 577 -2.54 14.91 2.42
CA LEU A 577 -2.99 16.29 2.24
C LEU A 577 -3.73 16.45 0.90
N PRO A 578 -4.76 17.32 0.80
CA PRO A 578 -5.41 18.07 1.89
C PRO A 578 -6.07 17.14 2.93
N LEU A 579 -6.37 17.68 4.12
CA LEU A 579 -6.83 16.91 5.31
C LEU A 579 -8.13 16.10 5.13
N ASN A 580 -8.88 16.32 4.05
CA ASN A 580 -10.07 15.56 3.68
C ASN A 580 -9.76 14.39 2.73
N SER A 581 -8.49 14.08 2.49
CA SER A 581 -8.08 12.92 1.70
C SER A 581 -8.46 11.62 2.40
N THR A 582 -8.81 10.61 1.61
CA THR A 582 -9.16 9.27 2.12
C THR A 582 -7.92 8.42 2.34
N ALA A 583 -8.00 7.52 3.30
CA ALA A 583 -6.95 6.55 3.58
C ALA A 583 -6.70 5.64 2.36
N LYS A 584 -5.43 5.24 2.18
CA LYS A 584 -5.03 4.28 1.13
C LYS A 584 -4.26 3.14 1.78
N MET A 585 -4.78 1.94 1.63
CA MET A 585 -4.31 0.75 2.35
C MET A 585 -3.80 -0.34 1.40
N VAL A 586 -2.87 -1.13 1.91
CA VAL A 586 -2.63 -2.51 1.50
C VAL A 586 -3.44 -3.41 2.43
N LEU A 587 -4.11 -4.39 1.84
CA LEU A 587 -4.97 -5.33 2.53
C LEU A 587 -4.57 -6.76 2.13
N ALA A 588 -4.30 -7.61 3.11
CA ALA A 588 -3.82 -8.98 2.90
C ALA A 588 -4.66 -9.98 3.70
N VAL A 589 -5.10 -11.05 3.04
CA VAL A 589 -5.76 -12.20 3.69
C VAL A 589 -4.86 -13.41 3.55
N THR A 590 -4.68 -14.13 4.66
CA THR A 590 -4.00 -15.43 4.68
C THR A 590 -4.95 -16.52 5.12
N ASP A 591 -4.68 -17.75 4.69
CA ASP A 591 -5.39 -18.95 5.16
C ASP A 591 -4.81 -19.51 6.47
N GLN A 592 -5.29 -20.67 6.94
CA GLN A 592 -4.82 -21.33 8.18
C GLN A 592 -3.34 -21.75 8.16
N GLU A 593 -2.73 -21.80 6.98
CA GLU A 593 -1.32 -22.18 6.80
C GLU A 593 -0.41 -20.95 6.62
N GLY A 594 -0.99 -19.74 6.55
CA GLY A 594 -0.27 -18.49 6.31
C GLY A 594 0.01 -18.20 4.84
N ASN A 595 -0.60 -18.96 3.91
CA ASN A 595 -0.51 -18.70 2.48
C ASN A 595 -1.34 -17.45 2.16
N VAL A 596 -0.81 -16.57 1.31
CA VAL A 596 -1.53 -15.36 0.88
C VAL A 596 -2.60 -15.73 -0.13
N VAL A 597 -3.87 -15.67 0.27
CA VAL A 597 -5.03 -16.04 -0.59
C VAL A 597 -5.66 -14.83 -1.29
N ALA A 598 -5.35 -13.62 -0.84
CA ALA A 598 -5.73 -12.37 -1.48
C ALA A 598 -4.81 -11.23 -1.01
N LEU A 599 -4.35 -10.39 -1.92
CA LEU A 599 -3.53 -9.22 -1.62
C LEU A 599 -3.91 -8.08 -2.56
N TYR A 600 -4.32 -6.95 -1.98
CA TYR A 600 -4.73 -5.78 -2.70
C TYR A 600 -3.98 -4.55 -2.21
N ARG A 601 -3.39 -3.78 -3.13
CA ARG A 601 -2.79 -2.48 -2.83
C ARG A 601 -3.63 -1.38 -3.48
N MET A 602 -4.24 -0.51 -2.67
CA MET A 602 -4.91 0.68 -3.22
C MET A 602 -3.90 1.55 -3.97
N PRO A 603 -4.29 2.22 -5.07
CA PRO A 603 -3.44 3.20 -5.75
C PRO A 603 -2.88 4.22 -4.75
N ASP A 604 -1.59 4.53 -4.89
CA ASP A 604 -0.82 5.42 -4.01
C ASP A 604 -0.73 4.98 -2.52
N ALA A 605 -1.21 3.78 -2.13
CA ALA A 605 -0.93 3.25 -0.80
C ALA A 605 0.58 3.09 -0.57
N THR A 606 1.05 3.30 0.66
CA THR A 606 2.47 3.21 0.99
C THR A 606 3.05 1.83 0.66
N VAL A 607 4.29 1.75 0.18
CA VAL A 607 4.90 0.48 -0.25
C VAL A 607 5.40 -0.35 0.93
N PHE A 608 5.79 0.31 2.04
CA PHE A 608 6.19 -0.42 3.26
C PHE A 608 5.05 -1.34 3.74
N SER A 609 3.81 -0.93 3.48
CA SER A 609 2.60 -1.63 3.89
C SER A 609 2.39 -2.99 3.24
N LEU A 610 3.14 -3.32 2.18
CA LEU A 610 3.12 -4.66 1.57
C LEU A 610 3.59 -5.73 2.54
N ASP A 611 4.79 -5.56 3.09
CA ASP A 611 5.34 -6.49 4.07
C ASP A 611 4.49 -6.52 5.34
N ILE A 612 4.11 -5.32 5.81
CA ILE A 612 3.34 -5.17 7.04
C ILE A 612 1.97 -5.84 6.97
N ALA A 613 1.18 -5.63 5.91
CA ALA A 613 -0.16 -6.21 5.83
C ALA A 613 -0.09 -7.75 5.83
N VAL A 614 0.88 -8.32 5.13
CA VAL A 614 1.10 -9.78 5.09
C VAL A 614 1.57 -10.30 6.46
N ALA A 615 2.53 -9.62 7.10
CA ALA A 615 3.03 -10.00 8.42
C ALA A 615 1.91 -9.95 9.48
N LYS A 616 1.14 -8.85 9.53
CA LYS A 616 -0.02 -8.69 10.42
C LYS A 616 -1.02 -9.86 10.28
N ALA A 617 -1.35 -10.24 9.05
CA ALA A 617 -2.23 -11.39 8.79
C ALA A 617 -1.66 -12.71 9.33
N ARG A 618 -0.36 -12.95 9.15
CA ARG A 618 0.33 -14.18 9.61
C ARG A 618 0.56 -14.22 11.11
N ASN A 619 0.78 -13.07 11.74
CA ASN A 619 0.99 -12.98 13.18
C ASN A 619 -0.25 -13.46 13.94
N VAL A 620 -1.44 -12.96 13.58
CA VAL A 620 -2.70 -13.40 14.22
C VAL A 620 -3.07 -14.83 13.85
N MET A 621 -2.77 -15.28 12.62
CA MET A 621 -2.99 -16.67 12.21
C MET A 621 -2.19 -17.66 13.07
N TYR A 622 -0.91 -17.38 13.30
CA TYR A 622 -0.07 -18.23 14.15
C TYR A 622 -0.48 -18.16 15.62
N TYR A 623 -0.58 -16.95 16.15
CA TYR A 623 -0.70 -16.75 17.59
C TYR A 623 -2.05 -17.23 18.13
N ASP A 624 -3.12 -17.10 17.34
CA ASP A 624 -4.45 -17.49 17.76
C ASP A 624 -4.76 -18.98 17.51
N ASP A 625 -3.83 -19.73 16.91
CA ASP A 625 -3.93 -21.18 16.78
C ASP A 625 -3.29 -21.87 18.01
N PRO A 626 -4.09 -22.39 18.97
CA PRO A 626 -3.55 -23.03 20.17
C PRO A 626 -2.75 -24.30 19.88
N THR A 627 -2.85 -24.85 18.67
CA THR A 627 -2.10 -26.05 18.26
C THR A 627 -0.71 -25.71 17.70
N GLN A 628 -0.49 -24.45 17.27
CA GLN A 628 0.79 -23.98 16.75
C GLN A 628 1.56 -23.11 17.76
N LEU A 629 0.85 -22.34 18.59
CA LEU A 629 1.46 -21.37 19.51
C LEU A 629 2.43 -22.05 20.49
N GLN A 630 3.72 -21.72 20.37
CA GLN A 630 4.77 -22.27 21.23
C GLN A 630 4.64 -21.76 22.68
N PRO A 631 4.90 -22.59 23.71
CA PRO A 631 4.79 -22.18 25.11
C PRO A 631 5.60 -20.94 25.50
N ILE A 632 6.76 -20.72 24.85
CA ILE A 632 7.64 -19.56 25.11
C ILE A 632 7.06 -18.25 24.56
N ASP A 633 6.17 -18.31 23.57
CA ASP A 633 5.50 -17.13 23.02
C ASP A 633 4.21 -16.80 23.78
N GLN A 634 3.75 -17.64 24.71
CA GLN A 634 2.51 -17.45 25.46
C GLN A 634 2.64 -16.38 26.55
N VAL A 635 1.56 -15.64 26.78
CA VAL A 635 1.46 -14.73 27.94
C VAL A 635 1.03 -15.53 29.19
N PRO A 636 1.80 -15.49 30.29
CA PRO A 636 1.44 -16.21 31.51
C PRO A 636 0.04 -15.87 32.02
N GLY A 637 -0.77 -16.90 32.27
CA GLY A 637 -2.14 -16.75 32.78
C GLY A 637 -3.21 -16.47 31.70
N ILE A 638 -2.81 -16.34 30.43
CA ILE A 638 -3.74 -16.20 29.31
C ILE A 638 -3.84 -17.53 28.56
N PRO A 639 -5.05 -18.09 28.37
CA PRO A 639 -5.20 -19.35 27.64
C PRO A 639 -4.73 -19.23 26.18
N ALA A 640 -4.01 -20.25 25.69
CA ALA A 640 -3.72 -20.38 24.26
C ALA A 640 -5.04 -20.43 23.44
N GLY A 641 -5.05 -19.80 22.26
CA GLY A 641 -6.26 -19.63 21.45
C GLY A 641 -7.17 -18.47 21.88
N THR A 642 -6.69 -17.61 22.79
CA THR A 642 -7.28 -16.28 22.99
C THR A 642 -6.99 -15.44 21.75
N ALA A 643 -8.01 -14.81 21.18
CA ALA A 643 -7.86 -13.99 19.98
C ALA A 643 -7.07 -12.71 20.27
N PHE A 644 -5.88 -12.59 19.70
CA PHE A 644 -4.99 -11.45 19.82
C PHE A 644 -4.92 -10.67 18.50
N THR A 645 -4.49 -9.41 18.59
CA THR A 645 -4.16 -8.59 17.43
C THR A 645 -2.74 -8.04 17.56
N ASN A 646 -2.20 -7.47 16.49
CA ASN A 646 -0.94 -6.73 16.55
C ASN A 646 -0.98 -5.54 17.53
N ARG A 647 -2.17 -5.01 17.87
CA ARG A 647 -2.30 -4.04 18.98
C ARG A 647 -2.02 -4.69 20.33
N THR A 648 -2.47 -5.93 20.53
CA THR A 648 -2.17 -6.72 21.74
C THR A 648 -0.67 -7.04 21.81
N PHE A 649 -0.09 -7.53 20.71
CA PHE A 649 1.35 -7.86 20.66
C PHE A 649 2.21 -6.64 20.97
N ARG A 650 1.89 -5.49 20.35
CA ARG A 650 2.52 -4.20 20.67
C ARG A 650 2.50 -3.93 22.16
N TYR A 651 1.31 -3.91 22.76
CA TYR A 651 1.13 -3.51 24.15
C TYR A 651 1.95 -4.38 25.12
N LEU A 652 2.15 -5.65 24.79
CA LEU A 652 2.96 -6.58 25.55
C LEU A 652 4.47 -6.44 25.30
N ALA A 653 4.88 -5.89 24.16
CA ALA A 653 6.29 -5.71 23.77
C ALA A 653 6.90 -4.39 24.24
N LEU A 654 6.06 -3.43 24.66
CA LEU A 654 6.52 -2.10 25.05
C LEU A 654 7.55 -2.14 26.20
N PRO A 655 8.48 -1.16 26.24
CA PRO A 655 9.47 -1.03 27.31
C PRO A 655 8.87 -0.82 28.70
N ARG A 656 7.59 -0.42 28.76
CA ARG A 656 6.83 -0.15 29.99
C ARG A 656 5.42 -0.71 29.88
N PHE A 657 4.97 -1.33 30.97
CA PHE A 657 3.66 -1.96 31.05
C PHE A 657 3.01 -1.71 32.43
N PRO A 658 1.82 -1.08 32.48
CA PRO A 658 1.03 -0.55 31.37
C PRO A 658 1.69 0.65 30.66
N SER A 659 1.45 0.80 29.35
CA SER A 659 1.92 1.96 28.58
C SER A 659 1.46 3.27 29.24
N ALA A 660 2.27 4.33 29.17
CA ALA A 660 2.03 5.65 29.75
C ALA A 660 2.25 5.83 31.26
N VAL A 661 2.76 4.82 31.98
CA VAL A 661 3.13 4.99 33.39
C VAL A 661 4.64 4.86 33.55
N ASP A 662 5.29 5.98 33.87
CA ASP A 662 6.74 6.03 34.00
C ASP A 662 7.24 5.17 35.16
N GLY A 663 8.38 4.51 34.94
CA GLY A 663 9.00 3.62 35.93
C GLY A 663 8.32 2.27 36.12
N THR A 664 7.26 1.96 35.36
CA THR A 664 6.69 0.61 35.35
C THR A 664 7.63 -0.40 34.66
N PRO A 665 7.58 -1.68 35.07
CA PRO A 665 8.41 -2.70 34.44
C PRO A 665 8.00 -2.93 32.97
N PRO A 666 8.89 -3.52 32.15
CA PRO A 666 8.57 -3.86 30.77
C PRO A 666 7.40 -4.85 30.64
N GLY A 667 6.75 -4.81 29.47
CA GLY A 667 5.75 -5.82 29.09
C GLY A 667 6.39 -7.19 28.89
N PRO A 668 5.63 -8.30 28.94
CA PRO A 668 6.20 -9.65 28.93
C PRO A 668 6.92 -10.03 27.63
N PHE A 669 6.65 -9.34 26.52
CA PHE A 669 7.32 -9.55 25.24
C PHE A 669 8.51 -8.64 25.02
N SER A 670 8.77 -7.69 25.91
CA SER A 670 9.80 -6.68 25.72
C SER A 670 11.22 -7.25 25.79
N ILE A 671 12.08 -6.80 24.87
CA ILE A 671 13.53 -7.11 24.83
C ILE A 671 14.24 -6.76 26.14
N PHE A 672 13.73 -5.79 26.86
CA PHE A 672 14.29 -5.36 28.13
C PHE A 672 14.23 -6.43 29.24
N ASN A 673 13.41 -7.47 29.07
CA ASN A 673 13.40 -8.62 29.98
C ASN A 673 14.59 -9.57 29.79
N ASP A 674 15.32 -9.47 28.67
CA ASP A 674 16.45 -10.34 28.34
C ASP A 674 17.78 -9.86 28.99
N GLY A 675 17.80 -8.64 29.53
CA GLY A 675 18.97 -8.04 30.16
C GLY A 675 19.95 -7.41 29.16
N GLY A 676 21.13 -7.00 29.65
CA GLY A 676 22.19 -6.42 28.81
C GLY A 676 21.95 -4.98 28.35
N SER A 677 20.78 -4.41 28.58
CA SER A 677 20.43 -3.04 28.17
C SER A 677 19.85 -2.22 29.33
N ASN A 678 20.14 -0.93 29.34
CA ASN A 678 19.55 0.03 30.26
C ASN A 678 18.09 0.28 29.89
N LEU A 679 17.17 0.05 30.84
CA LEU A 679 15.72 0.17 30.63
C LEU A 679 15.25 1.57 30.19
N ALA A 680 15.99 2.62 30.58
CA ALA A 680 15.60 4.00 30.30
C ALA A 680 16.21 4.53 29.00
N THR A 681 17.38 4.03 28.60
CA THR A 681 18.15 4.61 27.48
C THR A 681 18.42 3.65 26.34
N GLY A 682 18.13 2.35 26.48
CA GLY A 682 18.47 1.34 25.47
C GLY A 682 19.98 1.05 25.36
N LEU A 683 20.84 1.73 26.13
CA LEU A 683 22.29 1.56 26.07
C LEU A 683 22.73 0.20 26.61
N THR A 684 23.75 -0.39 25.99
CA THR A 684 24.33 -1.65 26.46
C THR A 684 24.95 -1.46 27.85
N VAL A 685 24.67 -2.38 28.78
CA VAL A 685 25.25 -2.41 30.11
C VAL A 685 26.19 -3.60 30.23
N GLY A 686 27.48 -3.33 30.50
CA GLY A 686 28.51 -4.36 30.55
C GLY A 686 28.92 -4.82 29.15
N SER A 687 29.32 -6.09 29.01
CA SER A 687 29.65 -6.68 27.71
C SER A 687 28.38 -6.97 26.91
N PRO A 688 28.35 -6.68 25.59
CA PRO A 688 27.21 -7.03 24.75
C PRO A 688 26.91 -8.53 24.80
N LEU A 689 25.63 -8.89 24.82
CA LEU A 689 25.18 -10.28 24.86
C LEU A 689 25.09 -10.89 23.44
N PRO A 690 25.30 -12.21 23.27
CA PRO A 690 25.04 -12.89 22.01
C PRO A 690 23.54 -12.92 21.71
N ALA A 691 23.15 -13.13 20.45
CA ALA A 691 21.74 -13.16 20.05
C ALA A 691 20.93 -14.25 20.77
N SER A 692 21.58 -15.37 21.12
CA SER A 692 20.96 -16.46 21.89
C SER A 692 20.52 -16.06 23.31
N ALA A 693 20.98 -14.93 23.84
CA ALA A 693 20.54 -14.41 25.13
C ALA A 693 19.15 -13.75 25.08
N PHE A 694 18.68 -13.36 23.89
CA PHE A 694 17.42 -12.63 23.72
C PHE A 694 16.27 -13.62 23.46
N GLN A 695 15.44 -13.84 24.49
CA GLN A 695 14.40 -14.88 24.49
C GLN A 695 12.98 -14.32 24.63
N SER A 696 12.80 -13.06 25.02
CA SER A 696 11.52 -12.38 24.89
C SER A 696 11.03 -12.40 23.43
N VAL A 697 9.73 -12.24 23.19
CA VAL A 697 9.18 -12.25 21.83
C VAL A 697 9.81 -11.15 20.96
N TYR A 698 9.87 -9.91 21.45
CA TYR A 698 10.49 -8.81 20.71
C TYR A 698 12.01 -9.01 20.60
N GLY A 699 12.69 -9.44 21.67
CA GLY A 699 14.13 -9.69 21.64
C GLY A 699 14.53 -10.78 20.66
N TYR A 700 13.78 -11.88 20.60
CA TYR A 700 14.01 -12.94 19.63
C TYR A 700 13.79 -12.45 18.20
N ASP A 701 12.68 -11.75 17.93
CA ASP A 701 12.39 -11.15 16.62
C ASP A 701 13.48 -10.16 16.17
N SER A 702 14.02 -9.36 17.10
CA SER A 702 15.11 -8.40 16.82
C SER A 702 16.33 -9.06 16.18
N PHE A 703 16.74 -10.23 16.68
CA PHE A 703 17.93 -10.94 16.20
C PHE A 703 17.62 -12.09 15.25
N HIS A 704 16.36 -12.46 15.09
CA HIS A 704 15.89 -13.42 14.10
C HIS A 704 14.83 -12.74 13.22
N PRO A 705 15.23 -11.66 12.52
CA PRO A 705 14.32 -10.96 11.63
C PRO A 705 13.75 -11.97 10.63
N HIS A 706 12.51 -11.74 10.19
CA HIS A 706 11.70 -12.65 9.37
C HIS A 706 10.97 -13.75 10.10
N THR A 707 11.37 -14.17 11.29
CA THR A 707 10.62 -15.23 11.97
C THR A 707 9.22 -14.74 12.37
N ASN A 708 8.19 -15.57 12.14
CA ASN A 708 6.85 -15.30 12.64
C ASN A 708 6.76 -15.85 14.06
N PHE A 709 7.25 -15.09 15.04
CA PHE A 709 7.54 -15.58 16.40
C PHE A 709 8.44 -16.83 16.33
N ARG A 710 8.13 -17.90 17.09
CA ARG A 710 8.81 -19.19 16.98
C ARG A 710 7.97 -20.23 16.26
N GLN A 711 7.18 -19.81 15.26
CA GLN A 711 6.44 -20.73 14.42
C GLN A 711 7.38 -21.74 13.73
N THR A 712 7.16 -23.03 13.98
CA THR A 712 7.94 -24.11 13.37
C THR A 712 7.34 -24.63 12.07
N ALA A 713 6.02 -24.42 11.88
CA ALA A 713 5.30 -24.81 10.68
C ALA A 713 5.49 -23.79 9.54
N ASN A 714 5.34 -24.23 8.30
CA ASN A 714 5.34 -23.40 7.09
C ASN A 714 6.41 -22.31 7.06
N PRO A 715 7.70 -22.69 7.14
CA PRO A 715 8.77 -21.72 7.32
C PRO A 715 8.83 -20.74 6.11
N LYS A 716 8.40 -21.13 4.91
CA LYS A 716 8.24 -20.22 3.75
C LYS A 716 7.33 -19.00 3.98
N ASN A 717 6.45 -19.05 4.98
CA ASN A 717 5.51 -17.98 5.33
C ASN A 717 6.05 -17.08 6.46
N GLN A 718 7.33 -17.15 6.79
CA GLN A 718 7.97 -16.31 7.78
C GLN A 718 8.37 -14.95 7.18
N ASN A 719 7.76 -13.86 7.65
CA ASN A 719 8.12 -12.49 7.28
C ASN A 719 8.08 -11.48 8.45
N GLY A 720 8.30 -11.94 9.68
CA GLY A 720 8.51 -11.11 10.87
C GLY A 720 7.26 -10.86 11.71
N VAL A 721 7.47 -10.29 12.90
CA VAL A 721 6.39 -9.86 13.80
C VAL A 721 6.19 -8.35 13.71
N VAL A 722 4.94 -7.92 13.53
CA VAL A 722 4.57 -6.50 13.54
C VAL A 722 4.07 -6.09 14.93
N PHE A 723 4.71 -5.11 15.54
CA PHE A 723 4.32 -4.60 16.86
C PHE A 723 3.50 -3.31 16.78
N PHE A 724 2.58 -3.22 15.82
CA PHE A 724 1.64 -2.10 15.72
C PHE A 724 0.29 -2.50 15.08
N PRO A 725 -0.80 -1.78 15.41
CA PRO A 725 -2.19 -2.16 15.12
C PRO A 725 -2.54 -2.34 13.63
N GLY A 726 -3.67 -2.96 13.32
CA GLY A 726 -4.13 -3.18 11.93
C GLY A 726 -4.41 -4.62 11.51
N SER A 727 -4.76 -5.50 12.44
CA SER A 727 -4.94 -6.93 12.16
C SER A 727 -6.23 -7.48 12.75
N SER A 728 -6.74 -8.55 12.19
CA SER A 728 -7.85 -9.31 12.77
C SER A 728 -7.76 -10.80 12.43
N PRO A 729 -7.89 -11.70 13.41
CA PRO A 729 -8.04 -13.12 13.13
C PRO A 729 -9.39 -13.39 12.46
N LEU A 730 -9.41 -14.36 11.54
CA LEU A 730 -10.61 -14.73 10.79
C LEU A 730 -11.17 -16.02 11.36
N TYR A 731 -12.43 -16.03 11.77
CA TYR A 731 -13.08 -17.24 12.27
C TYR A 731 -14.25 -17.62 11.38
N GLN A 732 -14.44 -18.94 11.21
CA GLN A 732 -15.61 -19.49 10.57
C GLN A 732 -16.27 -20.52 11.46
N TYR A 733 -17.56 -20.74 11.22
CA TYR A 733 -18.31 -21.81 11.84
C TYR A 733 -18.37 -23.01 10.90
N TRP A 734 -17.75 -24.11 11.29
CA TRP A 734 -17.72 -25.35 10.51
C TRP A 734 -18.04 -26.55 11.39
N GLN A 735 -18.97 -27.40 10.94
CA GLN A 735 -19.37 -28.64 11.64
C GLN A 735 -19.71 -28.47 13.13
N GLY A 736 -20.34 -27.35 13.49
CA GLY A 736 -20.72 -27.11 14.88
C GLY A 736 -19.62 -26.49 15.76
N LYS A 737 -18.45 -26.14 15.18
CA LYS A 737 -17.32 -25.59 15.90
C LYS A 737 -16.82 -24.30 15.23
N SER A 738 -16.50 -23.30 16.05
CA SER A 738 -15.75 -22.12 15.65
C SER A 738 -14.28 -22.50 15.41
N THR A 739 -13.78 -22.28 14.20
CA THR A 739 -12.41 -22.57 13.81
C THR A 739 -11.75 -21.31 13.25
N LEU A 740 -10.53 -21.01 13.70
CA LEU A 740 -9.67 -20.01 13.06
C LEU A 740 -9.48 -20.42 11.59
N ALA A 741 -9.75 -19.53 10.65
CA ALA A 741 -9.70 -19.74 9.21
C ALA A 741 -8.47 -19.09 8.54
N GLY A 742 -7.77 -18.24 9.28
CA GLY A 742 -6.62 -17.47 8.80
C GLY A 742 -6.56 -16.10 9.46
N GLY A 743 -5.90 -15.15 8.81
CA GLY A 743 -5.75 -13.79 9.33
C GLY A 743 -5.93 -12.71 8.27
N PHE A 744 -6.34 -11.53 8.73
CA PHE A 744 -6.47 -10.32 7.92
C PHE A 744 -5.55 -9.23 8.45
N GLY A 745 -4.75 -8.63 7.57
CA GLY A 745 -3.85 -7.53 7.89
C GLY A 745 -4.09 -6.34 6.97
N VAL A 746 -4.03 -5.15 7.56
CA VAL A 746 -4.22 -3.85 6.90
C VAL A 746 -3.08 -2.93 7.32
N SER A 747 -2.54 -2.20 6.35
CA SER A 747 -1.52 -1.19 6.59
C SER A 747 -1.57 -0.13 5.50
N GLY A 748 -1.37 1.14 5.82
CA GLY A 748 -1.25 2.16 4.78
C GLY A 748 -1.33 3.60 5.25
N ASP A 749 -1.95 3.81 6.40
CA ASP A 749 -2.22 5.14 6.95
C ASP A 749 -1.94 5.15 8.47
N GLY A 750 -2.64 5.97 9.25
CA GLY A 750 -2.58 5.91 10.71
C GLY A 750 -3.08 4.57 11.27
N VAL A 751 -2.57 4.19 12.45
CA VAL A 751 -2.84 2.87 13.04
C VAL A 751 -4.27 2.69 13.56
N ASP A 752 -4.97 3.78 13.87
CA ASP A 752 -6.36 3.74 14.29
C ASP A 752 -7.25 3.55 13.05
N GLU A 753 -6.87 4.12 11.91
CA GLU A 753 -7.44 3.84 10.60
C GLU A 753 -7.20 2.39 10.15
N ASP A 754 -6.00 1.84 10.37
CA ASP A 754 -5.70 0.42 10.10
C ASP A 754 -6.61 -0.52 10.92
N ASP A 755 -6.81 -0.23 12.22
CA ASP A 755 -7.71 -0.99 13.09
C ASP A 755 -9.19 -0.86 12.68
N LEU A 756 -9.62 0.34 12.30
CA LEU A 756 -10.97 0.58 11.80
C LEU A 756 -11.21 -0.24 10.53
N VAL A 757 -10.31 -0.17 9.56
CA VAL A 757 -10.43 -0.90 8.30
C VAL A 757 -10.35 -2.41 8.51
N SER A 758 -9.44 -2.90 9.36
CA SER A 758 -9.33 -4.33 9.66
C SER A 758 -10.58 -4.88 10.35
N SER A 759 -11.09 -4.18 11.36
CA SER A 759 -12.30 -4.62 12.10
C SER A 759 -13.57 -4.64 11.25
N VAL A 760 -13.76 -3.66 10.35
CA VAL A 760 -14.89 -3.63 9.42
C VAL A 760 -14.75 -4.69 8.34
N GLY A 761 -13.51 -4.91 7.86
CA GLY A 761 -13.19 -5.91 6.85
C GLY A 761 -13.68 -7.30 7.23
N VAL A 762 -13.45 -7.71 8.49
CA VAL A 762 -13.78 -9.05 9.00
C VAL A 762 -15.24 -9.22 9.44
N SER A 763 -16.13 -8.28 9.16
CA SER A 763 -17.55 -8.36 9.57
C SER A 763 -18.29 -9.63 9.10
N SER A 764 -17.80 -10.30 8.05
CA SER A 764 -18.31 -11.60 7.57
C SER A 764 -17.71 -12.83 8.26
N MET A 765 -16.60 -12.67 9.00
CA MET A 765 -15.86 -13.72 9.70
C MET A 765 -15.35 -13.24 11.08
N PRO A 766 -16.23 -12.71 11.95
CA PRO A 766 -15.83 -12.11 13.22
C PRO A 766 -15.42 -13.15 14.25
N VAL A 767 -14.74 -12.72 15.32
CA VAL A 767 -14.46 -13.57 16.49
C VAL A 767 -15.78 -14.00 17.14
N PRO A 768 -16.05 -15.32 17.26
CA PRO A 768 -17.29 -15.82 17.86
C PRO A 768 -17.31 -15.61 19.37
N THR A 769 -18.50 -15.51 19.96
CA THR A 769 -18.68 -15.24 21.41
C THR A 769 -18.13 -16.34 22.33
N ASN A 770 -17.85 -17.53 21.80
CA ASN A 770 -17.26 -18.65 22.54
C ASN A 770 -15.72 -18.66 22.50
N ILE A 771 -15.09 -17.73 21.78
CA ILE A 771 -13.65 -17.51 21.77
C ILE A 771 -13.36 -16.29 22.65
N VAL A 772 -12.40 -16.42 23.55
CA VAL A 772 -11.97 -15.32 24.41
C VAL A 772 -11.17 -14.33 23.58
N MET A 773 -11.50 -13.04 23.65
CA MET A 773 -10.72 -11.97 23.03
C MET A 773 -9.71 -11.39 24.03
N ALA A 774 -8.60 -10.83 23.55
CA ALA A 774 -7.59 -10.21 24.41
C ALA A 774 -8.19 -9.21 25.40
N ASP A 775 -9.18 -8.41 24.98
CA ASP A 775 -9.85 -7.42 25.83
C ASP A 775 -10.82 -8.02 26.86
N GLN A 776 -11.00 -9.33 26.89
CA GLN A 776 -11.69 -10.05 27.95
C GLN A 776 -10.72 -10.62 28.99
N THR A 777 -9.41 -10.36 28.83
CA THR A 777 -8.34 -10.88 29.66
C THR A 777 -7.52 -9.79 30.34
N TYR A 778 -6.76 -10.19 31.35
CA TYR A 778 -5.93 -9.31 32.16
C TYR A 778 -4.53 -9.92 32.36
N TYR A 779 -3.49 -9.11 32.19
CA TYR A 779 -2.13 -9.46 32.59
C TYR A 779 -1.65 -8.51 33.68
N LYS A 780 -1.21 -9.04 34.83
CA LYS A 780 -0.85 -8.26 36.03
C LYS A 780 -1.89 -7.21 36.44
N GLY A 781 -3.18 -7.52 36.28
CA GLY A 781 -4.30 -6.63 36.61
C GLY A 781 -4.62 -5.56 35.56
N VAL A 782 -3.89 -5.53 34.43
CA VAL A 782 -4.13 -4.60 33.31
C VAL A 782 -4.90 -5.32 32.22
N ARG A 783 -6.02 -4.74 31.77
CA ARG A 783 -6.83 -5.24 30.65
C ARG A 783 -6.05 -5.12 29.35
N LEU A 784 -5.94 -6.19 28.56
CA LEU A 784 -5.23 -6.14 27.29
C LEU A 784 -6.06 -5.46 26.20
N PRO A 785 -5.46 -4.68 25.28
CA PRO A 785 -6.20 -4.08 24.17
C PRO A 785 -6.39 -5.10 23.03
N TYR A 786 -7.51 -4.97 22.30
CA TYR A 786 -7.81 -5.77 21.11
C TYR A 786 -7.89 -4.91 19.84
N SER A 787 -8.72 -3.88 19.83
CA SER A 787 -8.77 -2.86 18.77
C SER A 787 -9.07 -1.50 19.37
N LYS A 788 -8.71 -0.43 18.66
CA LYS A 788 -9.02 0.96 19.03
C LYS A 788 -9.55 1.69 17.80
N TYR A 789 -10.54 2.55 18.01
CA TYR A 789 -11.16 3.36 16.98
C TYR A 789 -11.03 4.84 17.31
N ASP A 790 -11.11 5.67 16.29
CA ASP A 790 -11.10 7.12 16.45
C ASP A 790 -12.21 7.58 17.39
N ARG A 791 -11.85 8.43 18.36
CA ARG A 791 -12.79 8.94 19.38
C ARG A 791 -13.80 9.96 18.84
N ASN A 792 -13.70 10.35 17.57
CA ASN A 792 -14.58 11.34 16.96
C ASN A 792 -15.30 10.76 15.73
N ALA A 793 -16.59 10.44 15.87
CA ALA A 793 -17.41 9.80 14.84
C ALA A 793 -17.52 10.60 13.52
N THR A 794 -17.25 11.91 13.55
CA THR A 794 -17.20 12.78 12.36
C THR A 794 -15.79 13.12 11.90
N GLY A 795 -14.75 12.78 12.67
CA GLY A 795 -13.35 12.99 12.32
C GLY A 795 -12.76 11.87 11.47
N GLY A 796 -13.36 10.67 11.54
CA GLY A 796 -12.92 9.50 10.79
C GLY A 796 -13.67 9.27 9.47
N VAL A 797 -14.72 10.04 9.14
CA VAL A 797 -15.47 9.87 7.88
C VAL A 797 -15.38 11.15 7.04
N VAL A 798 -14.95 11.03 5.78
CA VAL A 798 -14.98 12.15 4.84
C VAL A 798 -16.45 12.46 4.50
N GLY A 799 -16.91 13.65 4.90
CA GLY A 799 -18.31 14.11 4.76
C GLY A 799 -18.73 14.45 3.34
#